data_AF-A0A383TKY0-F1
#
_entry.id   AF-A0A383TKY0-F1
#
_cell.length_a   1.000
_cell.length_b   1.000
_cell.length_c   1.000
_cell.angle_alpha   90.00
_cell.angle_beta   90.00
_cell.angle_gamma   90.00
#
_symmetry.space_group_name_H-M   'P 1'
#
loop_
_entity.id
_entity.type
_entity.pdbx_description
1 polymer ?
#
loop_
_entity_poly.entity_id
_entity_poly.type
_entity_poly.pdbx_seq_one_letter_code
_entity_poly.pdbx_strand_id
1 'polypeptide(L)'
;MENNESIFDTICRMRDEQPGLPYRFQDERTAGQKDVLYVLASEGIPFWRKEDLAKECCGILKDLVHKEEAILTDPVLRHFLEHYPICSYFLELRERVRITLEAESGARERLYHLGMRLARSGTDPEQVKLGIILLGFFPYDTTKQIMRTLGYHSEYTLYVLESIQYVFPLQNNFIFELAKQTVGYGKLAAMFLLKPVTWEQQHWMMHEGIKSDFLANIYANLCIQKTDMRAYFKKTEITAANFTDFAYLICYADYNNDSLTLDAQLDFLYKFIDKRDYAASFIDLGALVSIWYQAVDFWQQDYDFISQNETKYRRTKTMWDTRIARYEKLVHKVESFLHQPKWRHIVYQEISAPKESDSLIMKVLVYLNMHPDFPAFMEVLSRQPLGFNMLDFFLKINPELYFDDVCEYLEAILNPDLYTLPLETEEPDNPSVTDLMRADEWLLRLFEVMSEKRKYNEAWCIRGIHYRHAGVRKKAVQVLQQHRKKWSDQVKHELQIALEKEPNIKLKRQIDRLLQPENPKNQKESRYLKMKQPPLSHAHTDKELLHTYIAGTQFHELSGVADFLKQGDLLQLVREADNAYDANAIAVATQAGYMLGYVPRSENPVLAKLIDAEERLYAILESPTVEMERPKITIVLKRTFFQAQPTEQGQGIILPFPPPKKKKYE
;
A
#
# COMPACT_ATOMS: atom_id res chain seq x y z
N MET A 1 -0.56 20.81 -45.74
CA MET A 1 -1.97 20.85 -45.33
C MET A 1 -2.06 19.99 -44.09
N GLU A 2 -1.85 20.58 -42.92
CA GLU A 2 -2.10 19.89 -41.66
C GLU A 2 -3.61 19.64 -41.57
N ASN A 3 -3.99 18.38 -41.35
CA ASN A 3 -5.37 17.93 -41.40
C ASN A 3 -6.12 18.54 -40.21
N ASN A 4 -6.91 19.58 -40.46
CA ASN A 4 -7.73 20.27 -39.44
C ASN A 4 -9.01 19.45 -39.16
N GLU A 5 -8.85 18.14 -38.99
CA GLU A 5 -9.93 17.18 -38.73
C GLU A 5 -10.46 17.39 -37.31
N SER A 6 -11.78 17.38 -37.12
CA SER A 6 -12.37 17.53 -35.79
C SER A 6 -12.09 16.29 -34.93
N ILE A 7 -12.13 16.44 -33.61
CA ILE A 7 -11.95 15.29 -32.71
C ILE A 7 -13.09 14.27 -32.89
N PHE A 8 -14.32 14.73 -33.11
CA PHE A 8 -15.46 13.86 -33.32
C PHE A 8 -15.32 13.04 -34.62
N ASP A 9 -14.91 13.68 -35.71
CA ASP A 9 -14.68 12.98 -36.99
C ASP A 9 -13.51 12.02 -36.88
N THR A 10 -12.45 12.40 -36.15
CA THR A 10 -11.33 11.51 -35.81
C THR A 10 -11.80 10.26 -35.07
N ILE A 11 -12.62 10.41 -34.03
CA ILE A 11 -13.19 9.27 -33.29
C ILE A 11 -14.07 8.41 -34.20
N CYS A 12 -14.88 9.01 -35.07
CA CYS A 12 -15.72 8.27 -36.00
C CYS A 12 -14.88 7.47 -37.00
N ARG A 13 -13.85 8.09 -37.59
CA ARG A 13 -12.90 7.43 -38.49
C ARG A 13 -12.18 6.28 -37.80
N MET A 14 -11.64 6.51 -36.59
CA MET A 14 -10.94 5.48 -35.83
C MET A 14 -11.86 4.32 -35.41
N ARG A 15 -13.11 4.60 -35.08
CA ARG A 15 -14.14 3.57 -34.83
C ARG A 15 -14.40 2.73 -36.07
N ASP A 16 -14.46 3.36 -37.25
CA ASP A 16 -14.72 2.64 -38.50
C ASP A 16 -13.48 1.81 -38.93
N GLU A 17 -12.27 2.29 -38.66
CA GLU A 17 -11.00 1.57 -38.87
C GLU A 17 -10.77 0.42 -37.86
N GLN A 18 -11.18 0.62 -36.60
CA GLN A 18 -11.03 -0.33 -35.50
C GLN A 18 -12.39 -0.59 -34.84
N PRO A 19 -13.28 -1.35 -35.50
CA PRO A 19 -14.62 -1.60 -34.99
C PRO A 19 -14.55 -2.45 -33.71
N GLY A 20 -15.05 -1.90 -32.61
CA GLY A 20 -15.12 -2.60 -31.33
C GLY A 20 -15.35 -1.65 -30.16
N LEU A 21 -16.03 -2.16 -29.14
CA LEU A 21 -16.15 -1.50 -27.85
C LEU A 21 -15.58 -2.42 -26.76
N PRO A 22 -14.90 -1.86 -25.75
CA PRO A 22 -14.50 -0.46 -25.60
C PRO A 22 -13.55 0.01 -26.73
N TYR A 23 -13.51 1.32 -27.01
CA TYR A 23 -12.58 1.82 -28.04
C TYR A 23 -11.14 1.46 -27.67
N ARG A 24 -10.39 0.90 -28.63
CA ARG A 24 -9.00 0.46 -28.43
C ARG A 24 -7.97 1.55 -28.78
N PHE A 25 -8.40 2.61 -29.43
CA PHE A 25 -7.58 3.77 -29.80
C PHE A 25 -7.49 4.81 -28.68
N GLN A 26 -7.38 4.37 -27.43
CA GLN A 26 -7.20 5.20 -26.26
C GLN A 26 -6.30 4.49 -25.26
N ASP A 27 -5.56 5.26 -24.46
CA ASP A 27 -4.75 4.71 -23.37
C ASP A 27 -5.61 4.61 -22.10
N GLU A 28 -5.84 3.38 -21.65
CA GLU A 28 -6.61 3.07 -20.45
C GLU A 28 -6.08 3.74 -19.18
N ARG A 29 -4.76 4.00 -19.10
CA ARG A 29 -4.11 4.55 -17.90
C ARG A 29 -4.14 6.08 -17.84
N THR A 30 -4.41 6.76 -18.95
CA THR A 30 -4.28 8.23 -19.02
C THR A 30 -5.53 8.94 -19.53
N ALA A 31 -6.33 8.31 -20.40
CA ALA A 31 -7.54 8.93 -20.95
C ALA A 31 -8.56 9.28 -19.86
N GLY A 32 -8.91 10.56 -19.73
CA GLY A 32 -9.82 11.06 -18.68
C GLY A 32 -9.25 11.08 -17.26
N GLN A 33 -7.98 10.67 -17.06
CA GLN A 33 -7.37 10.56 -15.72
C GLN A 33 -7.44 11.87 -14.94
N LYS A 34 -6.99 12.98 -15.56
CA LYS A 34 -6.89 14.29 -14.92
C LYS A 34 -8.25 14.75 -14.41
N ASP A 35 -9.27 14.70 -15.25
CA ASP A 35 -10.59 15.25 -14.95
C ASP A 35 -11.36 14.37 -13.96
N VAL A 36 -11.28 13.04 -14.13
CA VAL A 36 -11.94 12.10 -13.20
C VAL A 36 -11.30 12.18 -11.82
N LEU A 37 -9.97 12.22 -11.71
CA LEU A 37 -9.31 12.39 -10.41
C LEU A 37 -9.58 13.76 -9.80
N TYR A 38 -9.63 14.82 -10.60
CA TYR A 38 -10.00 16.15 -10.11
C TYR A 38 -11.41 16.15 -9.49
N VAL A 39 -12.39 15.51 -10.15
CA VAL A 39 -13.77 15.48 -9.64
C VAL A 39 -13.96 14.52 -8.47
N LEU A 40 -13.28 13.37 -8.47
CA LEU A 40 -13.49 12.33 -7.46
C LEU A 40 -12.57 12.43 -6.23
N ALA A 41 -11.39 13.04 -6.36
CA ALA A 41 -10.33 12.96 -5.35
C ALA A 41 -9.70 14.31 -4.97
N SER A 42 -10.13 15.42 -5.56
CA SER A 42 -9.65 16.77 -5.23
C SER A 42 -10.76 17.63 -4.63
N GLU A 43 -10.40 18.53 -3.71
CA GLU A 43 -11.29 19.62 -3.28
C GLU A 43 -11.47 20.69 -4.38
N GLY A 44 -10.57 20.68 -5.37
CA GLY A 44 -10.55 21.58 -6.51
C GLY A 44 -10.24 23.03 -6.11
N ILE A 45 -10.76 23.97 -6.90
CA ILE A 45 -10.73 25.40 -6.57
C ILE A 45 -11.88 25.78 -5.62
N PRO A 46 -11.76 26.89 -4.85
CA PRO A 46 -12.83 27.35 -3.96
C PRO A 46 -14.15 27.61 -4.69
N PHE A 47 -15.28 27.38 -4.01
CA PHE A 47 -16.63 27.55 -4.57
C PHE A 47 -16.85 28.89 -5.27
N TRP A 48 -16.46 30.01 -4.63
CA TRP A 48 -16.63 31.35 -5.21
C TRP A 48 -15.90 31.49 -6.56
N ARG A 49 -14.75 30.81 -6.72
CA ARG A 49 -13.98 30.82 -7.96
C ARG A 49 -14.64 29.97 -9.04
N LYS A 50 -15.28 28.85 -8.67
CA LYS A 50 -16.08 28.05 -9.61
C LYS A 50 -17.24 28.87 -10.17
N GLU A 51 -17.96 29.58 -9.30
CA GLU A 51 -19.07 30.47 -9.68
C GLU A 51 -18.62 31.62 -10.59
N ASP A 52 -17.48 32.25 -10.30
CA ASP A 52 -16.91 33.30 -11.16
C ASP A 52 -16.59 32.79 -12.57
N LEU A 53 -15.92 31.64 -12.66
CA LEU A 53 -15.58 31.01 -13.95
C LEU A 53 -16.84 30.57 -14.71
N ALA A 54 -17.82 29.98 -14.03
CA ALA A 54 -19.11 29.63 -14.62
C ALA A 54 -19.84 30.88 -15.14
N LYS A 55 -19.77 32.00 -14.40
CA LYS A 55 -20.36 33.27 -14.82
C LYS A 55 -19.69 33.86 -16.05
N GLU A 56 -18.36 33.88 -16.06
CA GLU A 56 -17.56 34.36 -17.19
C GLU A 56 -17.82 33.51 -18.44
N CYS A 57 -17.76 32.19 -18.32
CA CYS A 57 -18.05 31.25 -19.40
C CYS A 57 -19.50 31.42 -19.92
N CYS A 58 -20.50 31.59 -19.05
CA CYS A 58 -21.87 31.90 -19.49
C CYS A 58 -21.96 33.21 -20.26
N GLY A 59 -21.18 34.23 -19.88
CA GLY A 59 -21.09 35.50 -20.61
C GLY A 59 -20.57 35.29 -22.04
N ILE A 60 -19.46 34.55 -22.16
CA ILE A 60 -18.88 34.17 -23.46
C ILE A 60 -19.92 33.41 -24.31
N LEU A 61 -20.64 32.45 -23.71
CA LEU A 61 -21.68 31.69 -24.41
C LEU A 61 -22.80 32.59 -24.93
N LYS A 62 -23.26 33.58 -24.15
CA LYS A 62 -24.30 34.53 -24.61
C LYS A 62 -23.87 35.29 -25.86
N ASP A 63 -22.62 35.73 -25.92
CA ASP A 63 -22.09 36.43 -27.09
C ASP A 63 -21.95 35.49 -28.30
N LEU A 64 -21.47 34.26 -28.08
CA LEU A 64 -21.25 33.27 -29.14
C LEU A 64 -22.55 32.77 -29.77
N VAL A 65 -23.62 32.66 -28.99
CA VAL A 65 -24.95 32.22 -29.47
C VAL A 65 -25.48 33.12 -30.60
N HIS A 66 -25.01 34.36 -30.71
CA HIS A 66 -25.37 35.30 -31.77
C HIS A 66 -24.41 35.32 -32.96
N LYS A 67 -23.30 34.57 -32.91
CA LYS A 67 -22.32 34.50 -34.00
C LYS A 67 -22.62 33.32 -34.94
N GLU A 68 -22.76 33.58 -36.22
CA GLU A 68 -22.99 32.54 -37.24
C GLU A 68 -21.67 31.91 -37.75
N GLU A 69 -20.55 32.63 -37.72
CA GLU A 69 -19.23 32.18 -38.20
C GLU A 69 -18.14 32.29 -37.11
N ALA A 70 -17.02 31.56 -37.27
CA ALA A 70 -15.80 31.64 -36.45
C ALA A 70 -15.87 31.25 -34.95
N ILE A 71 -16.93 30.54 -34.50
CA ILE A 71 -17.09 30.11 -33.09
C ILE A 71 -15.87 29.31 -32.56
N LEU A 72 -15.37 28.36 -33.36
CA LEU A 72 -14.27 27.46 -32.96
C LEU A 72 -12.91 28.18 -32.87
N THR A 73 -12.79 29.30 -33.59
CA THR A 73 -11.59 30.13 -33.64
C THR A 73 -11.75 31.41 -32.84
N ASP A 74 -12.81 31.53 -32.03
CA ASP A 74 -13.05 32.72 -31.22
C ASP A 74 -11.91 32.88 -30.20
N PRO A 75 -11.17 34.01 -30.22
CA PRO A 75 -9.98 34.15 -29.40
C PRO A 75 -10.31 34.25 -27.90
N VAL A 76 -11.50 34.74 -27.54
CA VAL A 76 -11.92 34.88 -26.14
C VAL A 76 -12.24 33.51 -25.58
N LEU A 77 -13.04 32.70 -26.29
CA LEU A 77 -13.32 31.32 -25.89
C LEU A 77 -12.04 30.49 -25.80
N ARG A 78 -11.17 30.57 -26.81
CA ARG A 78 -9.92 29.83 -26.84
C ARG A 78 -9.02 30.18 -25.67
N HIS A 79 -8.79 31.48 -25.44
CA HIS A 79 -7.97 31.93 -24.32
C HIS A 79 -8.54 31.45 -22.98
N PHE A 80 -9.87 31.53 -22.81
CA PHE A 80 -10.53 31.10 -21.58
C PHE A 80 -10.34 29.59 -21.32
N LEU A 81 -10.59 28.73 -22.31
CA LEU A 81 -10.47 27.28 -22.18
C LEU A 81 -9.02 26.80 -22.02
N GLU A 82 -8.04 27.50 -22.62
CA GLU A 82 -6.60 27.20 -22.44
C GLU A 82 -6.14 27.44 -20.98
N HIS A 83 -6.75 28.38 -20.27
CA HIS A 83 -6.36 28.74 -18.90
C HIS A 83 -7.23 28.07 -17.82
N TYR A 84 -8.48 27.75 -18.15
CA TYR A 84 -9.47 27.24 -17.21
C TYR A 84 -10.13 25.96 -17.75
N PRO A 85 -9.60 24.78 -17.38
CA PRO A 85 -10.18 23.50 -17.78
C PRO A 85 -11.63 23.35 -17.31
N ILE A 86 -12.48 22.80 -18.16
CA ILE A 86 -13.92 22.62 -17.90
C ILE A 86 -14.15 21.83 -16.60
N CYS A 87 -13.31 20.84 -16.28
CA CYS A 87 -13.44 20.04 -15.06
C CYS A 87 -13.46 20.86 -13.76
N SER A 88 -12.91 22.09 -13.77
CA SER A 88 -12.83 22.90 -12.54
C SER A 88 -14.13 23.60 -12.15
N TYR A 89 -15.09 23.76 -13.07
CA TYR A 89 -16.28 24.59 -12.85
C TYR A 89 -17.56 24.12 -13.60
N PHE A 90 -17.54 22.96 -14.26
CA PHE A 90 -18.64 22.55 -15.14
C PHE A 90 -19.98 22.30 -14.44
N LEU A 91 -19.98 21.92 -13.16
CA LEU A 91 -21.22 21.70 -12.40
C LEU A 91 -21.97 23.01 -12.20
N GLU A 92 -21.24 24.05 -11.77
CA GLU A 92 -21.74 25.41 -11.60
C GLU A 92 -22.13 26.02 -12.95
N LEU A 93 -21.34 25.78 -14.01
CA LEU A 93 -21.70 26.19 -15.38
C LEU A 93 -23.03 25.58 -15.83
N ARG A 94 -23.21 24.26 -15.65
CA ARG A 94 -24.43 23.55 -16.06
C ARG A 94 -25.65 24.16 -15.37
N GLU A 95 -25.57 24.39 -14.06
CA GLU A 95 -26.66 24.97 -13.30
C GLU A 95 -27.00 26.40 -13.76
N ARG A 96 -25.97 27.20 -14.04
CA ARG A 96 -26.14 28.58 -14.51
C ARG A 96 -26.75 28.65 -15.92
N VAL A 97 -26.36 27.75 -16.82
CA VAL A 97 -26.96 27.62 -18.15
C VAL A 97 -28.42 27.17 -18.04
N ARG A 98 -28.73 26.21 -17.16
CA ARG A 98 -30.10 25.74 -16.90
C ARG A 98 -31.03 26.90 -16.51
N ILE A 99 -30.64 27.67 -15.50
CA ILE A 99 -31.43 28.82 -15.02
C ILE A 99 -31.56 29.89 -16.12
N THR A 100 -30.51 30.10 -16.93
CA THR A 100 -30.56 31.05 -18.05
C THR A 100 -31.57 30.61 -19.11
N LEU A 101 -31.65 29.32 -19.43
CA LEU A 101 -32.62 28.77 -20.38
C LEU A 101 -34.06 28.85 -19.88
N GLU A 102 -34.28 28.77 -18.55
CA GLU A 102 -35.59 28.96 -17.93
C GLU A 102 -36.06 30.42 -18.06
N ALA A 103 -35.14 31.39 -17.97
CA ALA A 103 -35.44 32.82 -18.10
C ALA A 103 -35.58 33.29 -19.56
N GLU A 104 -34.81 32.73 -20.50
CA GLU A 104 -34.68 33.20 -21.88
C GLU A 104 -34.98 32.08 -22.91
N SER A 105 -36.26 31.72 -23.07
CA SER A 105 -36.67 30.59 -23.94
C SER A 105 -36.24 30.74 -25.41
N GLY A 106 -36.11 31.98 -25.91
CA GLY A 106 -35.72 32.28 -27.30
C GLY A 106 -34.25 31.99 -27.65
N ALA A 107 -33.39 31.66 -26.68
CA ALA A 107 -31.98 31.29 -26.92
C ALA A 107 -31.78 29.78 -27.11
N ARG A 108 -32.83 28.97 -26.88
CA ARG A 108 -32.76 27.52 -26.78
C ARG A 108 -32.24 26.84 -28.05
N GLU A 109 -32.78 27.20 -29.21
CA GLU A 109 -32.38 26.63 -30.51
C GLU A 109 -30.94 27.01 -30.90
N ARG A 110 -30.57 28.28 -30.72
CA ARG A 110 -29.22 28.74 -31.02
C ARG A 110 -28.17 28.11 -30.10
N LEU A 111 -28.50 27.91 -28.81
CA LEU A 111 -27.61 27.20 -27.89
C LEU A 111 -27.41 25.72 -28.28
N TYR A 112 -28.47 25.06 -28.76
CA TYR A 112 -28.35 23.71 -29.31
C TYR A 112 -27.38 23.67 -30.51
N HIS A 113 -27.51 24.61 -31.46
CA HIS A 113 -26.58 24.71 -32.59
C HIS A 113 -25.15 24.99 -32.17
N LEU A 114 -24.93 25.85 -31.17
CA LEU A 114 -23.61 26.09 -30.58
C LEU A 114 -23.03 24.79 -29.98
N GLY A 115 -23.81 24.08 -29.16
CA GLY A 115 -23.40 22.79 -28.59
C GLY A 115 -23.05 21.76 -29.64
N MET A 116 -23.85 21.66 -30.72
CA MET A 116 -23.59 20.77 -31.85
C MET A 116 -22.27 21.10 -32.55
N ARG A 117 -21.97 22.39 -32.79
CA ARG A 117 -20.72 22.81 -33.42
C ARG A 117 -19.50 22.51 -32.54
N LEU A 118 -19.58 22.83 -31.26
CA LEU A 118 -18.49 22.56 -30.32
C LEU A 118 -18.21 21.05 -30.18
N ALA A 119 -19.25 20.23 -30.02
CA ALA A 119 -19.11 18.80 -29.82
C ALA A 119 -18.67 18.05 -31.09
N ARG A 120 -19.12 18.47 -32.28
CA ARG A 120 -18.83 17.77 -33.55
C ARG A 120 -17.68 18.34 -34.36
N SER A 121 -17.37 19.62 -34.21
CA SER A 121 -16.38 20.30 -35.06
C SER A 121 -15.22 20.85 -34.24
N GLY A 122 -15.24 20.73 -32.91
CA GLY A 122 -14.13 21.12 -32.04
C GLY A 122 -12.84 20.35 -32.35
N THR A 123 -11.73 21.08 -32.40
CA THR A 123 -10.38 20.54 -32.57
C THR A 123 -9.61 20.49 -31.26
N ASP A 124 -10.17 21.06 -30.20
CA ASP A 124 -9.60 21.08 -28.85
C ASP A 124 -10.51 20.30 -27.87
N PRO A 125 -9.95 19.48 -26.96
CA PRO A 125 -10.75 18.69 -26.03
C PRO A 125 -11.69 19.51 -25.15
N GLU A 126 -11.28 20.69 -24.68
CA GLU A 126 -12.10 21.53 -23.81
C GLU A 126 -13.31 22.11 -24.57
N GLN A 127 -13.16 22.41 -25.86
CA GLN A 127 -14.30 22.79 -26.71
C GLN A 127 -15.32 21.64 -26.82
N VAL A 128 -14.85 20.42 -27.04
CA VAL A 128 -15.74 19.24 -27.15
C VAL A 128 -16.46 18.98 -25.82
N LYS A 129 -15.74 19.06 -24.69
CA LYS A 129 -16.30 18.93 -23.33
C LYS A 129 -17.40 19.97 -23.07
N LEU A 130 -17.14 21.23 -23.42
CA LEU A 130 -18.14 22.30 -23.34
C LEU A 130 -19.36 21.99 -24.21
N GLY A 131 -19.13 21.54 -25.45
CA GLY A 131 -20.20 21.13 -26.37
C GLY A 131 -21.09 20.04 -25.79
N ILE A 132 -20.51 19.00 -25.18
CA ILE A 132 -21.25 17.91 -24.51
C ILE A 132 -22.15 18.47 -23.39
N ILE A 133 -21.64 19.37 -22.54
CA ILE A 133 -22.40 20.00 -21.45
C ILE A 133 -23.62 20.75 -22.00
N LEU A 134 -23.43 21.55 -23.06
CA LEU A 134 -24.53 22.29 -23.67
C LEU A 134 -25.57 21.37 -24.31
N LEU A 135 -25.12 20.29 -24.95
CA LEU A 135 -26.00 19.28 -25.51
C LEU A 135 -26.83 18.54 -24.44
N GLY A 136 -26.39 18.51 -23.19
CA GLY A 136 -27.11 17.95 -22.04
C GLY A 136 -28.52 18.50 -21.80
N PHE A 137 -28.84 19.69 -22.31
CA PHE A 137 -30.18 20.28 -22.19
C PHE A 137 -31.16 19.88 -23.29
N PHE A 138 -30.71 19.06 -24.25
CA PHE A 138 -31.41 18.77 -25.50
C PHE A 138 -31.48 17.25 -25.77
N PRO A 139 -32.46 16.52 -25.20
CA PRO A 139 -32.53 15.06 -25.25
C PRO A 139 -33.03 14.50 -26.60
N TYR A 140 -32.60 15.10 -27.71
CA TYR A 140 -32.86 14.63 -29.07
C TYR A 140 -32.07 13.35 -29.38
N ASP A 141 -32.55 12.55 -30.31
CA ASP A 141 -31.90 11.28 -30.66
C ASP A 141 -30.52 11.50 -31.30
N THR A 142 -30.37 12.56 -32.11
CA THR A 142 -29.07 12.99 -32.65
C THR A 142 -28.08 13.31 -31.53
N THR A 143 -28.53 14.04 -30.49
CA THR A 143 -27.71 14.33 -29.31
C THR A 143 -27.26 13.05 -28.62
N LYS A 144 -28.17 12.10 -28.39
CA LYS A 144 -27.85 10.81 -27.77
C LYS A 144 -26.82 10.03 -28.58
N GLN A 145 -26.91 10.03 -29.90
CA GLN A 145 -25.95 9.35 -30.78
C GLN A 145 -24.55 9.96 -30.70
N ILE A 146 -24.46 11.29 -30.67
CA ILE A 146 -23.20 12.02 -30.49
C ILE A 146 -22.61 11.72 -29.12
N MET A 147 -23.43 11.82 -28.07
CA MET A 147 -23.02 11.52 -26.70
C MET A 147 -22.55 10.07 -26.53
N ARG A 148 -23.17 9.08 -27.19
CA ARG A 148 -22.65 7.70 -27.19
C ARG A 148 -21.29 7.62 -27.84
N THR A 149 -21.16 8.20 -29.04
CA THR A 149 -19.92 8.14 -29.82
C THR A 149 -18.75 8.75 -29.05
N LEU A 150 -18.95 9.91 -28.44
CA LEU A 150 -17.95 10.56 -27.59
C LEU A 150 -17.77 9.83 -26.25
N GLY A 151 -18.86 9.42 -25.61
CA GLY A 151 -18.88 8.85 -24.27
C GLY A 151 -18.23 7.47 -24.14
N TYR A 152 -18.06 6.72 -25.25
CA TYR A 152 -17.24 5.50 -25.27
C TYR A 152 -15.73 5.76 -25.21
N HIS A 153 -15.30 7.01 -25.44
CA HIS A 153 -13.92 7.45 -25.22
C HIS A 153 -13.78 8.06 -23.81
N SER A 154 -12.88 7.50 -23.00
CA SER A 154 -12.74 7.78 -21.57
C SER A 154 -12.44 9.25 -21.23
N GLU A 155 -11.82 9.99 -22.15
CA GLU A 155 -11.63 11.45 -22.05
C GLU A 155 -12.95 12.24 -21.94
N TYR A 156 -14.03 11.76 -22.56
CA TYR A 156 -15.31 12.47 -22.64
C TYR A 156 -16.41 11.82 -21.81
N THR A 157 -16.21 10.59 -21.35
CA THR A 157 -17.20 9.80 -20.60
C THR A 157 -17.78 10.57 -19.41
N LEU A 158 -16.94 11.20 -18.57
CA LEU A 158 -17.39 11.97 -17.40
C LEU A 158 -18.40 13.06 -17.78
N TYR A 159 -18.09 13.84 -18.81
CA TYR A 159 -18.93 14.94 -19.27
C TYR A 159 -20.25 14.43 -19.85
N VAL A 160 -20.23 13.33 -20.60
CA VAL A 160 -21.45 12.70 -21.10
C VAL A 160 -22.31 12.22 -19.93
N LEU A 161 -21.72 11.50 -18.96
CA LEU A 161 -22.42 10.98 -17.80
C LEU A 161 -23.07 12.07 -16.96
N GLU A 162 -22.41 13.20 -16.79
CA GLU A 162 -22.95 14.36 -16.06
C GLU A 162 -24.00 15.11 -16.86
N SER A 163 -23.86 15.19 -18.18
CA SER A 163 -24.79 15.94 -19.04
C SER A 163 -26.13 15.24 -19.25
N ILE A 164 -26.18 13.91 -19.13
CA ILE A 164 -27.42 13.13 -19.31
C ILE A 164 -28.31 13.11 -18.05
N GLN A 165 -27.78 13.44 -16.87
CA GLN A 165 -28.52 13.30 -15.62
C GLN A 165 -29.72 14.26 -15.56
N TYR A 166 -30.84 13.75 -15.06
CA TYR A 166 -32.10 14.46 -14.80
C TYR A 166 -32.84 14.98 -16.04
N VAL A 167 -32.24 14.92 -17.23
CA VAL A 167 -32.84 15.38 -18.49
C VAL A 167 -33.22 14.21 -19.41
N PHE A 168 -32.44 13.13 -19.44
CA PHE A 168 -32.64 12.03 -20.39
C PHE A 168 -33.46 10.88 -19.76
N PRO A 169 -34.44 10.31 -20.48
CA PRO A 169 -35.15 9.13 -20.01
C PRO A 169 -34.22 7.92 -19.95
N LEU A 170 -34.46 7.01 -18.98
CA LEU A 170 -33.66 5.80 -18.78
C LEU A 170 -32.16 6.07 -18.56
N GLN A 171 -31.80 7.23 -17.99
CA GLN A 171 -30.40 7.64 -17.77
C GLN A 171 -29.55 6.56 -17.10
N ASN A 172 -30.09 5.82 -16.13
CA ASN A 172 -29.34 4.80 -15.41
C ASN A 172 -28.95 3.61 -16.32
N ASN A 173 -29.79 3.28 -17.31
CA ASN A 173 -29.47 2.27 -18.31
C ASN A 173 -28.41 2.78 -19.29
N PHE A 174 -28.43 4.07 -19.63
CA PHE A 174 -27.39 4.68 -20.45
C PHE A 174 -26.04 4.73 -19.72
N ILE A 175 -26.03 5.07 -18.44
CA ILE A 175 -24.82 5.02 -17.59
C ILE A 175 -24.31 3.57 -17.53
N PHE A 176 -25.20 2.59 -17.35
CA PHE A 176 -24.84 1.17 -17.36
C PHE A 176 -24.27 0.71 -18.71
N GLU A 177 -24.83 1.19 -19.82
CA GLU A 177 -24.31 0.96 -21.18
C GLU A 177 -22.88 1.50 -21.29
N LEU A 178 -22.63 2.75 -20.88
CA LEU A 178 -21.29 3.34 -20.89
C LEU A 178 -20.32 2.57 -19.98
N ALA A 179 -20.74 2.17 -18.77
CA ALA A 179 -19.90 1.38 -17.87
C ALA A 179 -19.46 0.04 -18.48
N LYS A 180 -20.29 -0.57 -19.33
CA LYS A 180 -19.94 -1.80 -20.07
C LYS A 180 -18.98 -1.58 -21.23
N GLN A 181 -18.99 -0.38 -21.81
CA GLN A 181 -18.34 -0.09 -23.09
C GLN A 181 -17.18 0.90 -22.98
N THR A 182 -16.71 1.17 -21.76
CA THR A 182 -15.57 2.05 -21.46
C THR A 182 -14.50 1.30 -20.65
N VAL A 183 -13.30 1.87 -20.58
CA VAL A 183 -12.13 1.32 -19.87
C VAL A 183 -11.50 2.37 -18.96
N GLY A 184 -10.68 1.95 -18.00
CA GLY A 184 -9.95 2.87 -17.12
C GLY A 184 -10.85 3.93 -16.49
N TYR A 185 -10.37 5.19 -16.46
CA TYR A 185 -11.08 6.28 -15.79
C TYR A 185 -12.50 6.56 -16.30
N GLY A 186 -12.81 6.28 -17.57
CA GLY A 186 -14.17 6.36 -18.12
C GLY A 186 -15.11 5.34 -17.47
N LYS A 187 -14.68 4.07 -17.38
CA LYS A 187 -15.43 3.00 -16.69
C LYS A 187 -15.61 3.33 -15.21
N LEU A 188 -14.55 3.83 -14.57
CA LEU A 188 -14.58 4.24 -13.16
C LEU A 188 -15.62 5.35 -12.93
N ALA A 189 -15.63 6.40 -13.75
CA ALA A 189 -16.61 7.49 -13.67
C ALA A 189 -18.05 6.98 -13.87
N ALA A 190 -18.27 6.10 -14.86
CA ALA A 190 -19.57 5.50 -15.12
C ALA A 190 -20.07 4.67 -13.95
N MET A 191 -19.22 3.81 -13.38
CA MET A 191 -19.53 3.01 -12.19
C MET A 191 -19.78 3.87 -10.96
N PHE A 192 -19.10 5.02 -10.83
CA PHE A 192 -19.31 5.93 -9.72
C PHE A 192 -20.71 6.55 -9.75
N LEU A 193 -21.23 6.87 -10.93
CA LEU A 193 -22.55 7.47 -11.10
C LEU A 193 -23.68 6.45 -11.22
N LEU A 194 -23.37 5.21 -11.62
CA LEU A 194 -24.33 4.12 -11.73
C LEU A 194 -25.05 3.85 -10.41
N LYS A 195 -26.38 3.66 -10.48
CA LYS A 195 -27.21 3.20 -9.36
C LYS A 195 -27.73 1.79 -9.67
N PRO A 196 -27.08 0.72 -9.19
CA PRO A 196 -27.43 -0.66 -9.57
C PRO A 196 -28.71 -1.13 -8.86
N VAL A 197 -29.87 -0.84 -9.45
CA VAL A 197 -31.19 -1.15 -8.87
C VAL A 197 -31.77 -2.47 -9.39
N THR A 198 -31.33 -2.91 -10.58
CA THR A 198 -31.76 -4.19 -11.16
C THR A 198 -30.81 -5.32 -10.82
N TRP A 199 -31.30 -6.55 -10.83
CA TRP A 199 -30.46 -7.73 -10.65
C TRP A 199 -29.33 -7.81 -11.68
N GLU A 200 -29.63 -7.51 -12.96
CA GLU A 200 -28.64 -7.49 -14.03
C GLU A 200 -27.49 -6.52 -13.73
N GLN A 201 -27.80 -5.30 -13.26
CA GLN A 201 -26.79 -4.29 -12.93
C GLN A 201 -25.94 -4.73 -11.74
N GLN A 202 -26.57 -5.22 -10.67
CA GLN A 202 -25.87 -5.70 -9.48
C GLN A 202 -24.97 -6.90 -9.80
N HIS A 203 -25.50 -7.85 -10.58
CA HIS A 203 -24.76 -9.01 -11.05
C HIS A 203 -23.58 -8.60 -11.93
N TRP A 204 -23.80 -7.73 -12.91
CA TRP A 204 -22.71 -7.23 -13.74
C TRP A 204 -21.63 -6.52 -12.91
N MET A 205 -22.00 -5.68 -11.94
CA MET A 205 -21.01 -5.01 -11.09
C MET A 205 -20.15 -6.02 -10.33
N MET A 206 -20.75 -7.09 -9.81
CA MET A 206 -20.07 -8.11 -9.00
C MET A 206 -19.23 -9.11 -9.80
N HIS A 207 -19.41 -9.20 -11.13
CA HIS A 207 -18.71 -10.16 -11.98
C HIS A 207 -17.80 -9.50 -13.03
N GLU A 208 -18.28 -8.48 -13.73
CA GLU A 208 -17.54 -7.80 -14.81
C GLU A 208 -17.10 -6.37 -14.41
N GLY A 209 -17.84 -5.73 -13.50
CA GLY A 209 -17.50 -4.40 -13.00
C GLY A 209 -16.20 -4.39 -12.21
N ILE A 210 -15.94 -5.42 -11.40
CA ILE A 210 -14.74 -5.56 -10.56
C ILE A 210 -13.44 -5.70 -11.35
N LYS A 211 -13.51 -6.23 -12.57
CA LYS A 211 -12.33 -6.56 -13.39
C LYS A 211 -11.66 -5.29 -13.88
N SER A 212 -10.38 -5.15 -13.54
CA SER A 212 -9.53 -4.06 -14.02
C SER A 212 -8.06 -4.40 -13.84
N ASP A 213 -7.27 -4.29 -14.91
CA ASP A 213 -5.79 -4.46 -14.86
C ASP A 213 -5.10 -3.25 -14.17
N PHE A 214 -5.88 -2.25 -13.80
CA PHE A 214 -5.45 -0.99 -13.21
C PHE A 214 -6.43 -0.54 -12.11
N LEU A 215 -5.93 -0.07 -10.97
CA LEU A 215 -6.76 0.36 -9.82
C LEU A 215 -7.73 -0.72 -9.28
N ALA A 216 -7.36 -2.01 -9.34
CA ALA A 216 -8.18 -3.14 -8.90
C ALA A 216 -8.92 -2.91 -7.56
N ASN A 217 -8.21 -2.39 -6.55
CA ASN A 217 -8.79 -2.05 -5.24
C ASN A 217 -9.93 -1.04 -5.35
N ILE A 218 -9.78 0.01 -6.16
CA ILE A 218 -10.81 1.06 -6.29
C ILE A 218 -12.07 0.48 -6.93
N TYR A 219 -11.92 -0.34 -7.98
CA TYR A 219 -13.06 -0.99 -8.65
C TYR A 219 -13.79 -1.96 -7.73
N ALA A 220 -13.05 -2.84 -7.04
CA ALA A 220 -13.63 -3.81 -6.11
C ALA A 220 -14.42 -3.09 -5.00
N ASN A 221 -13.81 -2.08 -4.37
CA ASN A 221 -14.45 -1.29 -3.34
C ASN A 221 -15.69 -0.53 -3.84
N LEU A 222 -15.61 0.07 -5.03
CA LEU A 222 -16.74 0.78 -5.62
C LEU A 222 -17.92 -0.17 -5.88
N CYS A 223 -17.68 -1.36 -6.45
CA CYS A 223 -18.72 -2.36 -6.66
C CYS A 223 -19.40 -2.79 -5.37
N ILE A 224 -18.61 -2.99 -4.32
CA ILE A 224 -19.08 -3.37 -2.99
C ILE A 224 -19.94 -2.28 -2.36
N GLN A 225 -19.51 -1.02 -2.44
CA GLN A 225 -20.23 0.09 -1.85
C GLN A 225 -21.55 0.40 -2.57
N LYS A 226 -21.59 0.23 -3.89
CA LYS A 226 -22.78 0.55 -4.71
C LYS A 226 -23.84 -0.54 -4.67
N THR A 227 -23.44 -1.78 -4.41
CA THR A 227 -24.33 -2.95 -4.45
C THR A 227 -24.70 -3.36 -3.03
N ASP A 228 -25.94 -3.77 -2.78
CA ASP A 228 -26.30 -4.41 -1.51
C ASP A 228 -25.66 -5.81 -1.43
N MET A 229 -24.40 -5.85 -1.00
CA MET A 229 -23.59 -7.06 -0.97
C MET A 229 -24.21 -8.12 -0.04
N ARG A 230 -24.81 -7.70 1.08
CA ARG A 230 -25.39 -8.61 2.06
C ARG A 230 -26.59 -9.35 1.47
N ALA A 231 -27.47 -8.64 0.78
CA ALA A 231 -28.58 -9.26 0.05
C ALA A 231 -28.09 -10.08 -1.15
N TYR A 232 -27.09 -9.58 -1.89
CA TYR A 232 -26.54 -10.25 -3.07
C TYR A 232 -25.92 -11.61 -2.70
N PHE A 233 -24.96 -11.64 -1.78
CA PHE A 233 -24.28 -12.88 -1.37
C PHE A 233 -25.22 -13.90 -0.72
N LYS A 234 -26.30 -13.45 -0.07
CA LYS A 234 -27.32 -14.36 0.46
C LYS A 234 -28.08 -15.07 -0.66
N LYS A 235 -28.38 -14.38 -1.77
CA LYS A 235 -29.15 -14.90 -2.91
C LYS A 235 -28.30 -15.68 -3.91
N THR A 236 -27.07 -15.25 -4.15
CA THR A 236 -26.20 -15.82 -5.20
C THR A 236 -25.52 -17.10 -4.72
N GLU A 237 -25.62 -18.20 -5.46
CA GLU A 237 -24.82 -19.40 -5.20
C GLU A 237 -23.38 -19.25 -5.72
N ILE A 238 -22.42 -19.80 -4.98
CA ILE A 238 -21.03 -19.89 -5.44
C ILE A 238 -20.88 -21.18 -6.25
N THR A 239 -20.57 -21.02 -7.53
CA THR A 239 -20.42 -22.05 -8.55
C THR A 239 -19.01 -22.01 -9.12
N ALA A 240 -18.60 -23.03 -9.87
CA ALA A 240 -17.29 -23.02 -10.53
C ALA A 240 -17.11 -21.83 -11.49
N ALA A 241 -18.19 -21.36 -12.13
CA ALA A 241 -18.13 -20.29 -13.12
C ALA A 241 -17.90 -18.89 -12.51
N ASN A 242 -18.30 -18.68 -11.25
CA ASN A 242 -18.23 -17.36 -10.60
C ASN A 242 -17.29 -17.33 -9.39
N PHE A 243 -16.63 -18.46 -9.08
CA PHE A 243 -15.73 -18.59 -7.95
C PHE A 243 -14.58 -17.56 -8.02
N THR A 244 -13.96 -17.43 -9.18
CA THR A 244 -12.84 -16.51 -9.42
C THR A 244 -13.23 -15.05 -9.28
N ASP A 245 -14.46 -14.66 -9.66
CA ASP A 245 -14.92 -13.29 -9.47
C ASP A 245 -15.06 -12.95 -7.96
N PHE A 246 -15.56 -13.90 -7.17
CA PHE A 246 -15.61 -13.74 -5.71
C PHE A 246 -14.21 -13.79 -5.07
N ALA A 247 -13.29 -14.59 -5.63
CA ALA A 247 -11.89 -14.60 -5.20
C ALA A 247 -11.25 -13.22 -5.39
N TYR A 248 -11.49 -12.61 -6.56
CA TYR A 248 -11.00 -11.27 -6.89
C TYR A 248 -11.54 -10.21 -5.91
N LEU A 249 -12.82 -10.27 -5.57
CA LEU A 249 -13.41 -9.41 -4.54
C LEU A 249 -12.71 -9.58 -3.19
N ILE A 250 -12.48 -10.81 -2.73
CA ILE A 250 -11.82 -11.08 -1.45
C ILE A 250 -10.40 -10.51 -1.39
N CYS A 251 -9.67 -10.55 -2.52
CA CYS A 251 -8.30 -10.05 -2.61
C CYS A 251 -8.19 -8.53 -2.57
N TYR A 252 -9.11 -7.82 -3.25
CA TYR A 252 -8.94 -6.41 -3.57
C TYR A 252 -9.94 -5.47 -2.86
N ALA A 253 -10.98 -6.02 -2.26
CA ALA A 253 -11.92 -5.26 -1.46
C ALA A 253 -11.37 -4.93 -0.07
N ASP A 254 -11.71 -3.73 0.41
CA ASP A 254 -11.55 -3.34 1.80
C ASP A 254 -12.89 -3.44 2.53
N TYR A 255 -13.06 -4.52 3.29
CA TYR A 255 -14.26 -4.79 4.07
C TYR A 255 -14.33 -4.02 5.39
N ASN A 256 -13.32 -3.19 5.73
CA ASN A 256 -13.31 -2.40 6.95
C ASN A 256 -14.24 -1.18 6.89
N ASN A 257 -14.64 -0.76 5.68
CA ASN A 257 -15.59 0.33 5.49
C ASN A 257 -17.03 -0.18 5.60
N ASP A 258 -17.72 0.10 6.71
CA ASP A 258 -19.17 0.15 7.08
C ASP A 258 -20.26 -0.62 6.29
N SER A 259 -19.92 -1.41 5.28
CA SER A 259 -20.81 -2.00 4.28
C SER A 259 -21.36 -3.35 4.74
N LEU A 260 -20.61 -4.10 5.56
CA LEU A 260 -21.08 -5.32 6.21
C LEU A 260 -20.64 -5.43 7.66
N THR A 261 -21.55 -5.91 8.50
CA THR A 261 -21.21 -6.46 9.81
C THR A 261 -20.23 -7.62 9.66
N LEU A 262 -19.23 -7.72 10.55
CA LEU A 262 -18.24 -8.79 10.55
C LEU A 262 -18.86 -10.21 10.55
N ASP A 263 -20.01 -10.43 11.19
CA ASP A 263 -20.70 -11.73 11.10
C ASP A 263 -21.15 -12.10 9.67
N ALA A 264 -21.64 -11.12 8.92
CA ALA A 264 -22.04 -11.32 7.53
C ALA A 264 -20.84 -11.54 6.61
N GLN A 265 -19.70 -10.90 6.90
CA GLN A 265 -18.44 -11.16 6.21
C GLN A 265 -18.01 -12.60 6.46
N LEU A 266 -18.00 -13.04 7.73
CA LEU A 266 -17.66 -14.42 8.07
C LEU A 266 -18.60 -15.42 7.38
N ASP A 267 -19.90 -15.19 7.36
CA ASP A 267 -20.86 -16.06 6.67
C ASP A 267 -20.51 -16.22 5.18
N PHE A 268 -20.12 -15.13 4.51
CA PHE A 268 -19.66 -15.17 3.12
C PHE A 268 -18.34 -15.93 2.97
N LEU A 269 -17.32 -15.67 3.81
CA LEU A 269 -16.05 -16.38 3.75
C LEU A 269 -16.21 -17.89 3.97
N TYR A 270 -17.11 -18.28 4.87
CA TYR A 270 -17.49 -19.69 5.08
C TYR A 270 -18.11 -20.30 3.83
N LYS A 271 -19.09 -19.61 3.24
CA LYS A 271 -19.76 -20.06 2.01
C LYS A 271 -18.76 -20.22 0.85
N PHE A 272 -17.78 -19.33 0.76
CA PHE A 272 -16.70 -19.39 -0.23
C PHE A 272 -15.75 -20.58 0.00
N ILE A 273 -15.25 -20.76 1.22
CA ILE A 273 -14.33 -21.86 1.56
C ILE A 273 -14.98 -23.24 1.38
N ASP A 274 -16.29 -23.36 1.60
CA ASP A 274 -17.01 -24.61 1.35
C ASP A 274 -17.00 -25.01 -0.14
N LYS A 275 -16.72 -24.08 -1.05
CA LYS A 275 -16.56 -24.30 -2.49
C LYS A 275 -15.09 -24.22 -2.97
N ARG A 276 -14.11 -24.25 -2.06
CA ARG A 276 -12.67 -24.13 -2.36
C ARG A 276 -12.13 -25.09 -3.42
N ASP A 277 -12.79 -26.22 -3.63
CA ASP A 277 -12.38 -27.22 -4.63
C ASP A 277 -12.45 -26.67 -6.07
N TYR A 278 -13.16 -25.56 -6.30
CA TYR A 278 -13.16 -24.85 -7.59
C TYR A 278 -11.90 -24.00 -7.83
N ALA A 279 -11.08 -23.76 -6.81
CA ALA A 279 -9.88 -22.94 -6.94
C ALA A 279 -8.86 -23.57 -7.89
N ALA A 280 -8.48 -22.82 -8.92
CA ALA A 280 -7.59 -23.30 -9.99
C ALA A 280 -6.53 -22.26 -10.44
N SER A 281 -6.75 -20.98 -10.16
CA SER A 281 -5.89 -19.87 -10.60
C SER A 281 -5.10 -19.24 -9.44
N PHE A 282 -4.17 -18.34 -9.78
CA PHE A 282 -3.41 -17.60 -8.78
C PHE A 282 -4.30 -16.67 -7.93
N ILE A 283 -5.28 -15.98 -8.54
CA ILE A 283 -6.21 -15.14 -7.79
C ILE A 283 -7.07 -15.95 -6.81
N ASP A 284 -7.46 -17.18 -7.17
CA ASP A 284 -8.18 -18.09 -6.28
C ASP A 284 -7.33 -18.48 -5.06
N LEU A 285 -6.05 -18.78 -5.28
CA LEU A 285 -5.06 -19.00 -4.22
C LEU A 285 -4.89 -17.76 -3.36
N GLY A 286 -4.72 -16.60 -3.99
CA GLY A 286 -4.62 -15.31 -3.32
C GLY A 286 -5.81 -15.03 -2.41
N ALA A 287 -7.02 -15.38 -2.84
CA ALA A 287 -8.23 -15.21 -2.03
C ALA A 287 -8.19 -16.11 -0.80
N LEU A 288 -7.87 -17.39 -0.95
CA LEU A 288 -7.74 -18.31 0.19
C LEU A 288 -6.69 -17.82 1.21
N VAL A 289 -5.53 -17.36 0.73
CA VAL A 289 -4.50 -16.74 1.59
C VAL A 289 -5.04 -15.48 2.27
N SER A 290 -5.78 -14.65 1.54
CA SER A 290 -6.35 -13.41 2.08
C SER A 290 -7.40 -13.67 3.15
N ILE A 291 -8.20 -14.74 3.00
CA ILE A 291 -9.13 -15.20 4.04
C ILE A 291 -8.38 -15.63 5.30
N TRP A 292 -7.24 -16.30 5.16
CA TRP A 292 -6.43 -16.67 6.32
C TRP A 292 -5.98 -15.42 7.09
N TYR A 293 -5.40 -14.44 6.40
CA TYR A 293 -4.95 -13.19 7.03
C TYR A 293 -6.11 -12.44 7.69
N GLN A 294 -7.23 -12.27 6.97
CA GLN A 294 -8.42 -11.61 7.52
C GLN A 294 -8.93 -12.31 8.78
N ALA A 295 -8.99 -13.64 8.79
CA ALA A 295 -9.46 -14.39 9.96
C ALA A 295 -8.53 -14.25 11.16
N VAL A 296 -7.21 -14.20 10.94
CA VAL A 296 -6.22 -13.95 11.98
C VAL A 296 -6.35 -12.52 12.52
N ASP A 297 -6.49 -11.53 11.63
CA ASP A 297 -6.67 -10.13 12.02
C ASP A 297 -7.96 -9.92 12.83
N PHE A 298 -9.08 -10.49 12.38
CA PHE A 298 -10.35 -10.42 13.10
C PHE A 298 -10.27 -11.11 14.46
N TRP A 299 -9.61 -12.28 14.53
CA TRP A 299 -9.39 -12.96 15.79
C TRP A 299 -8.57 -12.11 16.74
N GLN A 300 -7.48 -11.48 16.26
CA GLN A 300 -6.61 -10.65 17.08
C GLN A 300 -7.35 -9.42 17.63
N GLN A 301 -8.08 -8.71 16.78
CA GLN A 301 -8.88 -7.55 17.19
C GLN A 301 -9.93 -7.91 18.26
N ASP A 302 -10.67 -8.99 18.05
CA ASP A 302 -11.67 -9.45 19.01
C ASP A 302 -11.02 -9.93 20.32
N TYR A 303 -9.91 -10.65 20.23
CA TYR A 303 -9.18 -11.15 21.39
C TYR A 303 -8.65 -9.99 22.26
N ASP A 304 -8.02 -8.99 21.63
CA ASP A 304 -7.50 -7.81 22.31
C ASP A 304 -8.63 -7.03 22.98
N PHE A 305 -9.76 -6.86 22.29
CA PHE A 305 -10.94 -6.21 22.84
C PHE A 305 -11.52 -6.91 24.07
N ILE A 306 -11.64 -8.25 24.03
CA ILE A 306 -12.13 -9.06 25.16
C ILE A 306 -11.16 -8.99 26.32
N SER A 307 -9.86 -9.15 26.06
CA SER A 307 -8.83 -9.22 27.09
C SER A 307 -8.75 -7.93 27.92
N GLN A 308 -8.94 -6.78 27.28
CA GLN A 308 -8.95 -5.46 27.95
C GLN A 308 -10.21 -5.21 28.79
N ASN A 309 -11.27 -6.02 28.64
CA ASN A 309 -12.60 -5.76 29.23
C ASN A 309 -13.21 -7.01 29.90
N GLU A 310 -12.39 -7.93 30.39
CA GLU A 310 -12.78 -9.29 30.82
C GLU A 310 -13.96 -9.33 31.81
N THR A 311 -14.04 -8.37 32.74
CA THR A 311 -15.13 -8.27 33.73
C THR A 311 -16.48 -7.92 33.11
N LYS A 312 -16.48 -7.11 32.05
CA LYS A 312 -17.68 -6.64 31.34
C LYS A 312 -18.31 -7.73 30.47
N TYR A 313 -17.49 -8.62 29.91
CA TYR A 313 -17.92 -9.62 28.93
C TYR A 313 -18.18 -11.02 29.48
N ARG A 314 -18.09 -11.24 30.81
CA ARG A 314 -18.43 -12.54 31.42
C ARG A 314 -19.82 -13.07 31.03
N ARG A 315 -20.80 -12.18 30.84
CA ARG A 315 -22.19 -12.54 30.50
C ARG A 315 -22.39 -12.90 29.02
N THR A 316 -21.50 -12.48 28.13
CA THR A 316 -21.55 -12.78 26.69
C THR A 316 -20.47 -13.78 26.26
N LYS A 317 -19.83 -14.45 27.22
CA LYS A 317 -18.72 -15.36 26.99
C LYS A 317 -19.02 -16.42 25.92
N THR A 318 -20.20 -17.05 25.97
CA THR A 318 -20.60 -18.09 25.01
C THR A 318 -20.65 -17.58 23.56
N MET A 319 -21.06 -16.32 23.34
CA MET A 319 -21.07 -15.72 22.00
C MET A 319 -19.65 -15.50 21.50
N TRP A 320 -18.76 -14.95 22.34
CA TRP A 320 -17.34 -14.76 22.00
C TRP A 320 -16.62 -16.09 21.75
N ASP A 321 -16.84 -17.10 22.60
CA ASP A 321 -16.28 -18.45 22.41
C ASP A 321 -16.73 -19.04 21.06
N THR A 322 -18.00 -18.84 20.70
CA THR A 322 -18.53 -19.28 19.39
C THR A 322 -17.86 -18.54 18.23
N ARG A 323 -17.68 -17.23 18.35
CA ARG A 323 -17.05 -16.39 17.32
C ARG A 323 -15.58 -16.74 17.13
N ILE A 324 -14.85 -16.91 18.24
CA ILE A 324 -13.45 -17.36 18.22
C ILE A 324 -13.34 -18.71 17.52
N ALA A 325 -14.16 -19.70 17.92
CA ALA A 325 -14.20 -21.02 17.27
C ALA A 325 -14.49 -20.96 15.77
N ARG A 326 -15.26 -19.94 15.31
CA ARG A 326 -15.46 -19.70 13.89
C ARG A 326 -14.19 -19.23 13.19
N TYR A 327 -13.38 -18.36 13.79
CA TYR A 327 -12.08 -17.99 13.21
C TYR A 327 -11.18 -19.23 13.11
N GLU A 328 -11.15 -20.06 14.16
CA GLU A 328 -10.31 -21.26 14.17
C GLU A 328 -10.66 -22.21 13.05
N LYS A 329 -11.93 -22.59 12.96
CA LYS A 329 -12.39 -23.52 11.94
C LYS A 329 -12.18 -22.98 10.52
N LEU A 330 -12.26 -21.67 10.31
CA LEU A 330 -12.00 -21.05 9.01
C LEU A 330 -10.53 -21.23 8.60
N VAL A 331 -9.61 -20.86 9.50
CA VAL A 331 -8.17 -20.97 9.27
C VAL A 331 -7.75 -22.41 9.00
N HIS A 332 -8.21 -23.37 9.83
CA HIS A 332 -7.86 -24.78 9.64
C HIS A 332 -8.32 -25.32 8.27
N LYS A 333 -9.50 -24.90 7.81
CA LYS A 333 -10.01 -25.29 6.48
C LYS A 333 -9.13 -24.74 5.37
N VAL A 334 -8.70 -23.49 5.46
CA VAL A 334 -7.80 -22.87 4.48
C VAL A 334 -6.45 -23.57 4.49
N GLU A 335 -5.82 -23.70 5.64
CA GLU A 335 -4.50 -24.31 5.79
C GLU A 335 -4.50 -25.73 5.21
N SER A 336 -5.43 -26.60 5.64
CA SER A 336 -5.50 -27.98 5.15
C SER A 336 -5.56 -28.09 3.62
N PHE A 337 -6.15 -27.10 2.95
CA PHE A 337 -6.28 -27.07 1.50
C PHE A 337 -5.03 -26.48 0.81
N LEU A 338 -4.37 -25.50 1.43
CA LEU A 338 -3.17 -24.85 0.88
C LEU A 338 -1.89 -25.68 1.01
N HIS A 339 -1.93 -26.81 1.72
CA HIS A 339 -0.81 -27.77 1.77
C HIS A 339 -0.56 -28.56 0.49
N GLN A 340 -1.46 -28.44 -0.50
CA GLN A 340 -1.34 -29.18 -1.75
C GLN A 340 -0.16 -28.67 -2.60
N PRO A 341 0.70 -29.56 -3.14
CA PRO A 341 1.87 -29.15 -3.94
C PRO A 341 1.54 -28.33 -5.19
N LYS A 342 0.32 -28.45 -5.73
CA LYS A 342 -0.14 -27.77 -6.95
C LYS A 342 0.01 -26.25 -6.88
N TRP A 343 -0.10 -25.67 -5.68
CA TRP A 343 -0.05 -24.21 -5.49
C TRP A 343 1.30 -23.61 -5.81
N ARG A 344 2.40 -24.32 -5.53
CA ARG A 344 3.75 -23.83 -5.84
C ARG A 344 3.93 -23.58 -7.33
N HIS A 345 3.43 -24.48 -8.17
CA HIS A 345 3.52 -24.32 -9.62
C HIS A 345 2.74 -23.09 -10.11
N ILE A 346 1.54 -22.87 -9.57
CA ILE A 346 0.72 -21.69 -9.90
C ILE A 346 1.44 -20.38 -9.52
N VAL A 347 2.11 -20.35 -8.37
CA VAL A 347 2.89 -19.17 -7.95
C VAL A 347 4.06 -18.90 -8.89
N TYR A 348 4.81 -19.93 -9.32
CA TYR A 348 5.90 -19.72 -10.29
C TYR A 348 5.40 -19.24 -11.65
N GLN A 349 4.25 -19.74 -12.13
CA GLN A 349 3.62 -19.25 -13.36
C GLN A 349 3.26 -17.76 -13.24
N GLU A 350 2.68 -17.36 -12.10
CA GLU A 350 2.34 -15.96 -11.84
C GLU A 350 3.59 -15.08 -11.81
N ILE A 351 4.65 -15.46 -11.10
CA ILE A 351 5.89 -14.65 -11.04
C ILE A 351 6.55 -14.51 -12.42
N SER A 352 6.49 -15.56 -13.25
CA SER A 352 7.09 -15.55 -14.59
C SER A 352 6.30 -14.72 -15.62
N ALA A 353 5.01 -14.55 -15.40
CA ALA A 353 4.12 -13.78 -16.28
C ALA A 353 3.06 -13.10 -15.42
N PRO A 354 3.43 -12.06 -14.65
CA PRO A 354 2.57 -11.53 -13.63
C PRO A 354 1.34 -10.90 -14.26
N LYS A 355 0.20 -11.10 -13.59
CA LYS A 355 -1.11 -10.55 -13.93
C LYS A 355 -1.67 -9.79 -12.74
N GLU A 356 -1.55 -10.34 -11.55
CA GLU A 356 -2.01 -9.75 -10.31
C GLU A 356 -1.02 -8.74 -9.70
N SER A 357 -1.46 -8.02 -8.67
CA SER A 357 -0.64 -6.99 -8.01
C SER A 357 0.55 -7.57 -7.24
N ASP A 358 1.66 -6.83 -7.22
CA ASP A 358 2.88 -7.24 -6.51
C ASP A 358 2.62 -7.48 -5.02
N SER A 359 1.74 -6.67 -4.39
CA SER A 359 1.35 -6.85 -2.99
C SER A 359 0.71 -8.21 -2.73
N LEU A 360 -0.19 -8.64 -3.63
CA LEU A 360 -0.82 -9.96 -3.53
C LEU A 360 0.19 -11.09 -3.78
N ILE A 361 1.07 -10.95 -4.78
CA ILE A 361 2.14 -11.90 -5.06
C ILE A 361 3.04 -12.08 -3.83
N MET A 362 3.50 -10.98 -3.23
CA MET A 362 4.35 -11.03 -2.03
C MET A 362 3.61 -11.64 -0.85
N LYS A 363 2.33 -11.28 -0.64
CA LYS A 363 1.50 -11.86 0.42
C LYS A 363 1.40 -13.39 0.31
N VAL A 364 1.18 -13.91 -0.90
CA VAL A 364 1.11 -15.36 -1.15
C VAL A 364 2.47 -16.03 -0.94
N LEU A 365 3.57 -15.43 -1.42
CA LEU A 365 4.92 -15.95 -1.21
C LEU A 365 5.29 -16.06 0.25
N VAL A 366 4.98 -15.02 1.05
CA VAL A 366 5.22 -15.01 2.50
C VAL A 366 4.40 -16.10 3.18
N TYR A 367 3.10 -16.22 2.86
CA TYR A 367 2.24 -17.25 3.45
C TYR A 367 2.72 -18.67 3.16
N LEU A 368 3.09 -18.95 1.90
CA LEU A 368 3.57 -20.28 1.49
C LEU A 368 5.03 -20.53 1.86
N ASN A 369 5.71 -19.55 2.46
CA ASN A 369 7.14 -19.56 2.76
C ASN A 369 7.98 -20.00 1.54
N MET A 370 7.72 -19.36 0.41
CA MET A 370 8.42 -19.60 -0.85
C MET A 370 9.52 -18.57 -1.06
N HIS A 371 10.69 -19.05 -1.50
CA HIS A 371 11.86 -18.20 -1.79
C HIS A 371 12.41 -18.53 -3.20
N PRO A 372 11.76 -18.04 -4.28
CA PRO A 372 12.31 -18.11 -5.63
C PRO A 372 13.68 -17.45 -5.74
N ASP A 373 14.52 -17.89 -6.67
CA ASP A 373 15.80 -17.20 -6.95
C ASP A 373 15.54 -15.77 -7.44
N PHE A 374 16.43 -14.84 -7.12
CA PHE A 374 16.25 -13.41 -7.45
C PHE A 374 15.90 -13.14 -8.93
N PRO A 375 16.53 -13.80 -9.93
CA PRO A 375 16.20 -13.60 -11.34
C PRO A 375 14.76 -13.95 -11.71
N ALA A 376 14.05 -14.78 -10.92
CA ALA A 376 12.64 -15.06 -11.17
C ALA A 376 11.77 -13.81 -11.03
N PHE A 377 12.19 -12.83 -10.22
CA PHE A 377 11.42 -11.61 -9.97
C PHE A 377 11.58 -10.53 -11.05
N MET A 378 12.39 -10.75 -12.10
CA MET A 378 12.69 -9.70 -13.09
C MET A 378 11.43 -9.18 -13.81
N GLU A 379 10.47 -10.06 -14.12
CA GLU A 379 9.20 -9.65 -14.74
C GLU A 379 8.28 -8.89 -13.78
N VAL A 380 8.39 -9.15 -12.47
CA VAL A 380 7.66 -8.37 -11.45
C VAL A 380 8.32 -7.01 -11.27
N LEU A 381 9.65 -6.97 -11.16
CA LEU A 381 10.46 -5.76 -11.02
C LEU A 381 10.38 -4.85 -12.25
N SER A 382 10.19 -5.39 -13.46
CA SER A 382 10.07 -4.57 -14.68
C SER A 382 8.85 -3.63 -14.65
N ARG A 383 7.79 -4.00 -13.92
CA ARG A 383 6.58 -3.18 -13.76
C ARG A 383 6.83 -1.95 -12.88
N GLN A 384 7.57 -2.13 -11.79
CA GLN A 384 7.95 -1.07 -10.87
C GLN A 384 9.31 -1.37 -10.22
N PRO A 385 10.43 -0.92 -10.83
CA PRO A 385 11.78 -1.32 -10.42
C PRO A 385 12.14 -1.05 -8.96
N LEU A 386 11.54 -0.01 -8.37
CA LEU A 386 11.74 0.40 -6.97
C LEU A 386 10.44 0.32 -6.15
N GLY A 387 9.60 -0.70 -6.39
CA GLY A 387 8.34 -0.90 -5.66
C GLY A 387 8.53 -1.30 -4.19
N PHE A 388 7.76 -0.69 -3.27
CA PHE A 388 7.89 -0.95 -1.82
C PHE A 388 7.51 -2.37 -1.39
N ASN A 389 6.58 -3.04 -2.10
CA ASN A 389 6.21 -4.42 -1.77
C ASN A 389 7.41 -5.39 -1.90
N MET A 390 8.25 -5.18 -2.92
CA MET A 390 9.45 -5.97 -3.15
C MET A 390 10.55 -5.67 -2.13
N LEU A 391 10.71 -4.39 -1.77
CA LEU A 391 11.65 -3.96 -0.74
C LEU A 391 11.42 -4.69 0.58
N ASP A 392 10.18 -4.73 1.05
CA ASP A 392 9.83 -5.41 2.30
C ASP A 392 10.09 -6.93 2.19
N PHE A 393 9.74 -7.55 1.07
CA PHE A 393 9.98 -8.98 0.88
C PHE A 393 11.46 -9.35 0.91
N PHE A 394 12.32 -8.60 0.21
CA PHE A 394 13.75 -8.91 0.11
C PHE A 394 14.54 -8.50 1.35
N LEU A 395 14.38 -7.26 1.81
CA LEU A 395 15.26 -6.67 2.81
C LEU A 395 14.71 -6.78 4.23
N LYS A 396 13.39 -6.76 4.41
CA LYS A 396 12.77 -6.85 5.75
C LYS A 396 12.43 -8.28 6.15
N ILE A 397 11.84 -9.05 5.25
CA ILE A 397 11.40 -10.43 5.52
C ILE A 397 12.54 -11.43 5.28
N ASN A 398 13.24 -11.35 4.14
CA ASN A 398 14.22 -12.36 3.71
C ASN A 398 15.65 -11.82 3.45
N PRO A 399 16.23 -10.95 4.30
CA PRO A 399 17.53 -10.34 4.03
C PRO A 399 18.69 -11.33 3.94
N GLU A 400 18.59 -12.49 4.61
CA GLU A 400 19.67 -13.48 4.55
C GLU A 400 19.82 -14.14 3.18
N LEU A 401 18.74 -14.15 2.39
CA LEU A 401 18.72 -14.79 1.07
C LEU A 401 19.04 -13.80 -0.05
N TYR A 402 18.47 -12.59 0.00
CA TYR A 402 18.46 -11.68 -1.15
C TYR A 402 19.34 -10.45 -1.01
N PHE A 403 20.01 -10.23 0.14
CA PHE A 403 20.73 -8.99 0.37
C PHE A 403 21.81 -8.70 -0.69
N ASP A 404 22.60 -9.72 -1.06
CA ASP A 404 23.67 -9.56 -2.05
C ASP A 404 23.08 -9.35 -3.46
N ASP A 405 22.03 -10.09 -3.84
CA ASP A 405 21.33 -9.89 -5.13
C ASP A 405 20.72 -8.48 -5.24
N VAL A 406 20.15 -7.96 -4.15
CA VAL A 406 19.62 -6.60 -4.11
C VAL A 406 20.74 -5.57 -4.26
N CYS A 407 21.92 -5.81 -3.67
CA CYS A 407 23.08 -4.95 -3.87
C CYS A 407 23.49 -4.90 -5.36
N GLU A 408 23.52 -6.05 -6.04
CA GLU A 408 23.85 -6.11 -7.48
C GLU A 408 22.75 -5.45 -8.35
N TYR A 409 21.49 -5.71 -8.03
CA TYR A 409 20.36 -5.13 -8.73
C TYR A 409 20.32 -3.60 -8.64
N LEU A 410 20.45 -3.04 -7.44
CA LEU A 410 20.46 -1.59 -7.23
C LEU A 410 21.65 -0.93 -7.94
N GLU A 411 22.79 -1.61 -8.03
CA GLU A 411 23.95 -1.12 -8.76
C GLU A 411 23.69 -1.01 -10.26
N ALA A 412 22.91 -1.95 -10.82
CA ALA A 412 22.56 -1.93 -12.23
C ALA A 412 21.49 -0.89 -12.59
N ILE A 413 20.55 -0.59 -11.67
CA ILE A 413 19.38 0.25 -12.00
C ILE A 413 19.48 1.71 -11.56
N LEU A 414 20.28 2.03 -10.54
CA LEU A 414 20.38 3.40 -10.05
C LEU A 414 21.22 4.26 -10.99
N ASN A 415 20.68 5.41 -11.41
CA ASN A 415 21.40 6.35 -12.27
C ASN A 415 22.60 6.95 -11.51
N PRO A 416 23.84 6.88 -12.05
CA PRO A 416 25.02 7.52 -11.47
C PRO A 416 24.86 9.02 -11.17
N ASP A 417 24.02 9.73 -11.93
CA ASP A 417 23.75 11.16 -11.74
C ASP A 417 23.16 11.46 -10.35
N LEU A 418 22.52 10.48 -9.69
CA LEU A 418 21.98 10.64 -8.33
C LEU A 418 23.05 11.07 -7.32
N TYR A 419 24.30 10.66 -7.53
CA TYR A 419 25.45 11.00 -6.68
C TYR A 419 26.07 12.36 -7.01
N THR A 420 25.60 13.03 -8.06
CA THR A 420 26.03 14.39 -8.45
C THR A 420 25.10 15.47 -7.91
N LEU A 421 23.92 15.08 -7.43
CA LEU A 421 22.93 16.00 -6.89
C LEU A 421 23.43 16.70 -5.61
N PRO A 422 22.97 17.93 -5.31
CA PRO A 422 23.32 18.63 -4.09
C PRO A 422 22.97 17.83 -2.83
N LEU A 423 23.86 17.85 -1.84
CA LEU A 423 23.65 17.17 -0.56
C LEU A 423 22.60 17.91 0.27
N GLU A 424 21.61 17.17 0.78
CA GLU A 424 20.58 17.71 1.67
C GLU A 424 21.10 17.83 3.11
N THR A 425 20.65 18.86 3.83
CA THR A 425 21.00 19.08 5.24
C THR A 425 20.19 18.21 6.20
N GLU A 426 18.90 18.03 5.92
CA GLU A 426 17.93 17.34 6.78
C GLU A 426 16.98 16.48 5.93
N GLU A 427 16.27 15.56 6.58
CA GLU A 427 15.24 14.74 5.94
C GLU A 427 13.98 15.59 5.69
N PRO A 428 13.30 15.43 4.55
CA PRO A 428 12.07 16.17 4.26
C PRO A 428 10.93 15.72 5.18
N ASP A 429 10.23 16.67 5.81
CA ASP A 429 9.11 16.39 6.72
C ASP A 429 7.90 15.75 6.03
N ASN A 430 7.76 15.91 4.70
CA ASN A 430 6.66 15.30 3.93
C ASN A 430 6.99 15.20 2.42
N PRO A 431 7.80 14.24 1.99
CA PRO A 431 8.19 14.11 0.59
C PRO A 431 7.03 13.65 -0.28
N SER A 432 6.83 14.28 -1.44
CA SER A 432 5.96 13.75 -2.48
C SER A 432 6.55 12.43 -3.01
N VAL A 433 5.70 11.41 -3.18
CA VAL A 433 6.11 10.11 -3.72
C VAL A 433 6.65 10.29 -5.15
N THR A 434 7.97 10.23 -5.29
CA THR A 434 8.71 10.33 -6.56
C THR A 434 9.64 9.13 -6.71
N ASP A 435 10.14 8.87 -7.92
CA ASP A 435 11.14 7.81 -8.12
C ASP A 435 12.43 8.08 -7.34
N LEU A 436 12.76 9.36 -7.14
CA LEU A 436 13.85 9.79 -6.27
C LEU A 436 13.62 9.33 -4.82
N MET A 437 12.44 9.60 -4.27
CA MET A 437 12.06 9.17 -2.92
C MET A 437 12.07 7.64 -2.77
N ARG A 438 11.66 6.91 -3.81
CA ARG A 438 11.72 5.43 -3.80
C ARG A 438 13.16 4.94 -3.72
N ALA A 439 14.08 5.51 -4.50
CA ALA A 439 15.49 5.16 -4.43
C ALA A 439 16.07 5.44 -3.03
N ASP A 440 15.71 6.57 -2.43
CA ASP A 440 16.13 6.92 -1.07
C ASP A 440 15.68 5.87 -0.05
N GLU A 441 14.43 5.41 -0.10
CA GLU A 441 13.89 4.40 0.81
C GLU A 441 14.56 3.03 0.64
N TRP A 442 14.85 2.61 -0.59
CA TRP A 442 15.60 1.37 -0.85
C TRP A 442 16.99 1.42 -0.24
N LEU A 443 17.71 2.53 -0.40
CA LEU A 443 19.04 2.70 0.17
C LEU A 443 18.99 2.79 1.70
N LEU A 444 18.03 3.53 2.27
CA LEU A 444 17.82 3.58 3.72
C LEU A 444 17.62 2.17 4.28
N ARG A 445 16.70 1.39 3.70
CA ARG A 445 16.43 0.02 4.13
C ARG A 445 17.66 -0.86 3.99
N LEU A 446 18.42 -0.73 2.91
CA LEU A 446 19.64 -1.49 2.68
C LEU A 446 20.65 -1.29 3.83
N PHE A 447 20.90 -0.04 4.23
CA PHE A 447 21.82 0.28 5.33
C PHE A 447 21.26 -0.08 6.72
N GLU A 448 19.94 -0.05 6.89
CA GLU A 448 19.29 -0.57 8.10
C GLU A 448 19.55 -2.07 8.25
N VAL A 449 19.36 -2.84 7.18
CA VAL A 449 19.64 -4.28 7.17
C VAL A 449 21.12 -4.55 7.43
N MET A 450 22.04 -3.79 6.82
CA MET A 450 23.47 -3.90 7.13
C MET A 450 23.74 -3.74 8.63
N SER A 451 23.12 -2.73 9.26
CA SER A 451 23.29 -2.45 10.68
C SER A 451 22.66 -3.55 11.56
N GLU A 452 21.43 -3.95 11.27
CA GLU A 452 20.66 -4.90 12.09
C GLU A 452 21.14 -6.34 11.96
N LYS A 453 21.54 -6.74 10.74
CA LYS A 453 21.97 -8.11 10.41
C LYS A 453 23.49 -8.27 10.31
N ARG A 454 24.25 -7.20 10.57
CA ARG A 454 25.73 -7.15 10.47
C ARG A 454 26.27 -7.57 9.11
N LYS A 455 25.50 -7.30 8.05
CA LYS A 455 25.97 -7.43 6.67
C LYS A 455 26.89 -6.25 6.40
N TYR A 456 27.92 -6.47 5.57
CA TYR A 456 28.88 -5.43 5.25
C TYR A 456 29.24 -5.50 3.77
N ASN A 457 28.94 -4.42 3.04
CA ASN A 457 29.39 -4.23 1.67
C ASN A 457 30.10 -2.87 1.59
N GLU A 458 31.43 -2.91 1.47
CA GLU A 458 32.27 -1.71 1.53
C GLU A 458 31.96 -0.71 0.41
N ALA A 459 31.75 -1.21 -0.82
CA ALA A 459 31.43 -0.38 -1.97
C ALA A 459 30.13 0.40 -1.77
N TRP A 460 29.09 -0.27 -1.25
CA TRP A 460 27.83 0.40 -0.93
C TRP A 460 27.97 1.40 0.23
N CYS A 461 28.73 1.08 1.28
CA CYS A 461 29.01 2.05 2.34
C CYS A 461 29.68 3.32 1.80
N ILE A 462 30.68 3.17 0.92
CA ILE A 462 31.36 4.30 0.26
C ILE A 462 30.38 5.11 -0.60
N ARG A 463 29.54 4.46 -1.41
CA ARG A 463 28.49 5.16 -2.19
C ARG A 463 27.52 5.91 -1.27
N GLY A 464 27.10 5.27 -0.18
CA GLY A 464 26.13 5.78 0.77
C GLY A 464 26.58 7.07 1.46
N ILE A 465 27.86 7.21 1.84
CA ILE A 465 28.37 8.43 2.49
C ILE A 465 28.44 9.65 1.55
N HIS A 466 28.37 9.44 0.23
CA HIS A 466 28.33 10.52 -0.77
C HIS A 466 26.94 10.77 -1.35
N TYR A 467 25.92 10.06 -0.87
CA TYR A 467 24.58 10.14 -1.43
C TYR A 467 23.84 11.43 -1.03
N ARG A 468 22.94 11.93 -1.89
CA ARG A 468 22.20 13.19 -1.68
C ARG A 468 21.38 13.25 -0.39
N HIS A 469 20.74 12.15 0.00
CA HIS A 469 19.80 12.11 1.12
C HIS A 469 20.52 11.99 2.48
N ALA A 470 20.20 12.88 3.42
CA ALA A 470 20.88 12.96 4.72
C ALA A 470 20.77 11.68 5.55
N GLY A 471 19.59 11.06 5.58
CA GLY A 471 19.36 9.80 6.31
C GLY A 471 20.20 8.64 5.78
N VAL A 472 20.39 8.55 4.46
CA VAL A 472 21.19 7.50 3.82
C VAL A 472 22.65 7.65 4.24
N ARG A 473 23.21 8.86 4.16
CA ARG A 473 24.58 9.14 4.60
C ARG A 473 24.78 8.80 6.08
N LYS A 474 23.83 9.18 6.94
CA LYS A 474 23.87 8.87 8.38
C LYS A 474 23.95 7.36 8.63
N LYS A 475 23.08 6.56 7.99
CA LYS A 475 23.05 5.10 8.14
C LYS A 475 24.32 4.46 7.57
N ALA A 476 24.83 4.94 6.43
CA ALA A 476 26.07 4.45 5.85
C ALA A 476 27.28 4.68 6.77
N VAL A 477 27.41 5.88 7.37
CA VAL A 477 28.46 6.19 8.37
C VAL A 477 28.34 5.28 9.58
N GLN A 478 27.13 4.98 10.04
CA GLN A 478 26.91 4.06 11.16
C GLN A 478 27.35 2.62 10.83
N VAL A 479 27.02 2.11 9.64
CA VAL A 479 27.49 0.78 9.20
C VAL A 479 29.02 0.74 9.17
N LEU A 480 29.67 1.79 8.64
CA LEU A 480 31.12 1.92 8.66
C LEU A 480 31.66 1.92 10.09
N GLN A 481 31.03 2.65 11.01
CA GLN A 481 31.42 2.67 12.42
C GLN A 481 31.36 1.29 13.07
N GLN A 482 30.31 0.50 12.80
CA GLN A 482 30.16 -0.86 13.32
C GLN A 482 31.21 -1.83 12.75
N HIS A 483 31.70 -1.59 11.53
CA HIS A 483 32.64 -2.45 10.83
C HIS A 483 34.06 -1.87 10.70
N ARG A 484 34.46 -0.98 11.63
CA ARG A 484 35.77 -0.30 11.60
C ARG A 484 36.99 -1.20 11.39
N LYS A 485 36.97 -2.41 11.96
CA LYS A 485 38.05 -3.40 11.85
C LYS A 485 38.20 -3.99 10.44
N LYS A 486 37.17 -3.86 9.59
CA LYS A 486 37.15 -4.40 8.22
C LYS A 486 37.54 -3.36 7.16
N TRP A 487 37.74 -2.11 7.53
CA TRP A 487 37.99 -1.03 6.59
C TRP A 487 39.24 -1.25 5.75
N SER A 488 39.10 -1.09 4.44
CA SER A 488 40.23 -0.80 3.58
C SER A 488 40.73 0.64 3.75
N ASP A 489 41.89 0.94 3.18
CA ASP A 489 42.38 2.32 3.13
C ASP A 489 41.52 3.23 2.25
N GLN A 490 40.74 2.66 1.32
CA GLN A 490 39.79 3.41 0.50
C GLN A 490 38.69 4.05 1.37
N VAL A 491 38.15 3.32 2.36
CA VAL A 491 37.13 3.85 3.27
C VAL A 491 37.61 5.11 3.99
N LYS A 492 38.86 5.12 4.47
CA LYS A 492 39.44 6.28 5.16
C LYS A 492 39.57 7.47 4.22
N HIS A 493 40.01 7.24 2.99
CA HIS A 493 40.13 8.28 1.97
C HIS A 493 38.78 8.91 1.64
N GLU A 494 37.76 8.10 1.39
CA GLU A 494 36.42 8.58 1.03
C GLU A 494 35.72 9.29 2.19
N LEU A 495 35.93 8.84 3.44
CA LEU A 495 35.45 9.56 4.64
C LEU A 495 36.08 10.95 4.79
N GLN A 496 37.35 11.15 4.39
CA GLN A 496 37.98 12.47 4.40
C GLN A 496 37.32 13.39 3.36
N ILE A 497 37.04 12.89 2.16
CA ILE A 497 36.32 13.63 1.12
C ILE A 497 34.91 14.00 1.59
N ALA A 498 34.20 13.04 2.21
CA ALA A 498 32.86 13.26 2.75
C ALA A 498 32.88 14.33 3.87
N LEU A 499 33.88 14.32 4.76
CA LEU A 499 34.02 15.30 5.84
C LEU A 499 34.10 16.75 5.32
N GLU A 500 34.82 16.96 4.22
CA GLU A 500 34.95 18.29 3.61
C GLU A 500 33.61 18.80 3.07
N LYS A 501 32.86 17.93 2.39
CA LYS A 501 31.63 18.26 1.65
C LYS A 501 30.36 18.23 2.49
N GLU A 502 30.35 17.52 3.63
CA GLU A 502 29.13 17.27 4.41
C GLU A 502 28.49 18.57 4.94
N PRO A 503 27.24 18.90 4.51
CA PRO A 503 26.55 20.09 5.00
C PRO A 503 25.93 19.91 6.39
N ASN A 504 25.63 18.68 6.82
CA ASN A 504 25.05 18.43 8.14
C ASN A 504 26.13 18.47 9.24
N ILE A 505 26.07 19.48 10.11
CA ILE A 505 27.07 19.73 11.16
C ILE A 505 27.20 18.54 12.13
N LYS A 506 26.09 17.86 12.46
CA LYS A 506 26.12 16.71 13.39
C LYS A 506 26.82 15.51 12.73
N LEU A 507 26.45 15.20 11.48
CA LEU A 507 27.06 14.10 10.73
C LEU A 507 28.54 14.38 10.44
N LYS A 508 28.88 15.62 10.08
CA LYS A 508 30.28 16.07 9.90
C LYS A 508 31.12 15.82 11.14
N ARG A 509 30.62 16.16 12.34
CA ARG A 509 31.29 15.85 13.62
C ARG A 509 31.41 14.35 13.88
N GLN A 510 30.42 13.55 13.47
CA GLN A 510 30.47 12.10 13.62
C GLN A 510 31.56 11.50 12.73
N ILE A 511 31.66 11.93 11.46
CA ILE A 511 32.72 11.51 10.53
C ILE A 511 34.10 11.90 11.07
N ASP A 512 34.27 13.12 11.58
CA ASP A 512 35.55 13.59 12.15
C ASP A 512 36.02 12.71 13.31
N ARG A 513 35.11 12.41 14.26
CA ARG A 513 35.41 11.49 15.37
C ARG A 513 35.78 10.09 14.88
N LEU A 514 35.16 9.63 13.82
CA LEU A 514 35.38 8.29 13.27
C LEU A 514 36.77 8.15 12.61
N LEU A 515 37.36 9.25 12.13
CA LEU A 515 38.71 9.28 11.56
C LEU A 515 39.82 9.35 12.62
N GLN A 516 39.50 9.74 13.87
CA GLN A 516 40.50 9.84 14.94
C GLN A 516 40.93 8.46 15.47
N PRO A 517 42.22 8.25 15.82
CA PRO A 517 42.72 6.97 16.35
C PRO A 517 42.01 6.58 17.66
N GLU A 518 41.75 5.27 17.86
CA GLU A 518 41.09 4.77 19.07
C GLU A 518 41.90 5.14 20.32
N ASN A 519 41.23 5.79 21.29
CA ASN A 519 41.86 6.15 22.55
C ASN A 519 41.67 4.98 23.56
N PRO A 520 42.73 4.24 23.94
CA PRO A 520 42.60 3.00 24.71
C PRO A 520 42.02 3.17 26.13
N LYS A 521 42.02 4.39 26.69
CA LYS A 521 41.44 4.68 28.02
C LYS A 521 39.91 4.80 28.03
N ASN A 522 39.26 4.88 26.86
CA ASN A 522 37.81 4.91 26.70
C ASN A 522 37.29 3.66 25.97
N GLN A 523 38.00 2.52 26.04
CA GLN A 523 37.54 1.27 25.43
C GLN A 523 36.26 0.78 26.09
N LYS A 524 35.14 1.26 25.56
CA LYS A 524 33.83 0.67 25.75
C LYS A 524 33.76 -0.58 24.89
N GLU A 525 33.42 -1.69 25.51
CA GLU A 525 33.35 -3.00 24.88
C GLU A 525 32.15 -3.05 23.93
N SER A 526 32.43 -3.22 22.63
CA SER A 526 31.42 -3.55 21.62
C SER A 526 31.37 -5.07 21.47
N ARG A 527 30.50 -5.71 22.26
CA ARG A 527 30.33 -7.16 22.27
C ARG A 527 28.97 -7.52 21.71
N TYR A 528 28.93 -8.61 20.95
CA TYR A 528 27.69 -9.16 20.44
C TYR A 528 27.56 -10.61 20.89
N LEU A 529 26.38 -10.96 21.38
CA LEU A 529 26.07 -12.29 21.87
C LEU A 529 25.59 -13.17 20.72
N LYS A 530 25.97 -14.46 20.75
CA LYS A 530 25.48 -15.45 19.78
C LYS A 530 23.99 -15.67 20.02
N MET A 531 23.19 -15.45 18.97
CA MET A 531 21.76 -15.68 19.00
C MET A 531 21.48 -17.18 19.12
N LYS A 532 20.77 -17.58 20.16
CA LYS A 532 20.25 -18.95 20.29
C LYS A 532 18.76 -19.07 19.95
N GLN A 533 18.06 -17.95 19.82
CA GLN A 533 16.60 -17.92 19.68
C GLN A 533 16.15 -16.87 18.65
N PRO A 534 15.03 -17.10 17.94
CA PRO A 534 14.50 -16.16 16.96
C PRO A 534 14.09 -14.81 17.58
N PRO A 535 13.97 -13.75 16.77
CA PRO A 535 13.54 -12.43 17.23
C PRO A 535 12.25 -12.50 18.05
N LEU A 536 12.18 -11.70 19.10
CA LEU A 536 11.09 -11.69 20.07
C LEU A 536 9.94 -10.82 19.53
N SER A 537 8.72 -11.32 19.64
CA SER A 537 7.50 -10.52 19.64
C SER A 537 6.92 -10.47 21.06
N HIS A 538 6.32 -9.33 21.41
CA HIS A 538 5.55 -9.17 22.64
C HIS A 538 4.19 -9.83 22.46
N ALA A 539 3.75 -10.65 23.41
CA ALA A 539 2.39 -11.20 23.43
C ALA A 539 1.62 -10.71 24.65
N HIS A 540 0.32 -10.42 24.51
CA HIS A 540 -0.53 -10.00 25.64
C HIS A 540 -0.70 -11.06 26.74
N THR A 541 -0.32 -12.31 26.46
CA THR A 541 -0.28 -13.40 27.45
C THR A 541 0.98 -13.39 28.31
N ASP A 542 2.00 -12.61 27.92
CA ASP A 542 3.27 -12.53 28.63
C ASP A 542 3.07 -11.88 30.00
N LYS A 543 3.87 -12.32 30.98
CA LYS A 543 3.69 -11.90 32.37
C LYS A 543 4.90 -11.11 32.84
N GLU A 544 4.69 -9.84 33.18
CA GLU A 544 5.70 -9.00 33.82
C GLU A 544 6.14 -9.64 35.14
N LEU A 545 7.45 -9.77 35.31
CA LEU A 545 8.05 -10.35 36.50
C LEU A 545 8.70 -9.29 37.38
N LEU A 546 9.45 -8.37 36.78
CA LEU A 546 10.32 -7.45 37.51
C LEU A 546 10.58 -6.17 36.71
N HIS A 547 10.37 -5.01 37.33
CA HIS A 547 10.88 -3.73 36.81
C HIS A 547 12.27 -3.48 37.40
N THR A 548 13.26 -3.24 36.54
CA THR A 548 14.67 -3.07 36.93
C THR A 548 15.38 -2.10 35.97
N TYR A 549 16.71 -2.11 35.94
CA TYR A 549 17.54 -1.31 35.05
C TYR A 549 18.70 -2.13 34.46
N ILE A 550 19.28 -1.64 33.38
CA ILE A 550 20.48 -2.23 32.78
C ILE A 550 21.70 -1.72 33.55
N ALA A 551 22.49 -2.62 34.14
CA ALA A 551 23.73 -2.32 34.82
C ALA A 551 24.94 -2.44 33.88
N GLY A 552 25.98 -1.65 34.13
CA GLY A 552 27.25 -1.75 33.40
C GLY A 552 27.26 -1.12 32.01
N THR A 553 26.25 -0.30 31.67
CA THR A 553 26.14 0.40 30.38
C THR A 553 27.35 1.30 30.09
N GLN A 554 28.00 1.84 31.12
CA GLN A 554 29.20 2.67 30.99
C GLN A 554 30.41 1.93 30.40
N PHE A 555 30.42 0.60 30.46
CA PHE A 555 31.47 -0.24 29.90
C PHE A 555 31.19 -0.67 28.46
N HIS A 556 30.03 -0.32 27.88
CA HIS A 556 29.60 -0.72 26.54
C HIS A 556 29.38 0.48 25.62
N GLU A 557 29.66 0.28 24.32
CA GLU A 557 29.60 1.37 23.32
C GLU A 557 28.16 1.50 22.79
N LEU A 558 27.33 2.31 23.43
CA LEU A 558 25.90 2.34 23.14
C LEU A 558 25.48 3.34 22.05
N SER A 559 26.35 4.29 21.69
CA SER A 559 26.00 5.39 20.78
C SER A 559 25.62 4.91 19.38
N GLY A 560 26.14 3.76 18.94
CA GLY A 560 25.78 3.15 17.65
C GLY A 560 24.40 2.48 17.60
N VAL A 561 23.74 2.27 18.74
CA VAL A 561 22.40 1.64 18.84
C VAL A 561 21.36 2.51 19.55
N ALA A 562 21.79 3.53 20.29
CA ALA A 562 20.91 4.40 21.06
C ALA A 562 19.86 5.13 20.21
N ASP A 563 20.23 5.57 19.00
CA ASP A 563 19.34 6.23 18.05
C ASP A 563 18.21 5.31 17.53
N PHE A 564 18.35 3.99 17.70
CA PHE A 564 17.46 2.96 17.14
C PHE A 564 16.57 2.34 18.20
N LEU A 565 17.00 2.40 19.46
CA LEU A 565 16.26 1.87 20.59
C LEU A 565 15.27 2.91 21.09
N LYS A 566 13.99 2.61 20.94
CA LYS A 566 12.89 3.44 21.45
C LYS A 566 12.28 2.80 22.68
N GLN A 567 11.64 3.63 23.50
CA GLN A 567 10.80 3.13 24.58
C GLN A 567 9.76 2.14 24.01
N GLY A 568 9.65 0.98 24.64
CA GLY A 568 8.81 -0.14 24.19
C GLY A 568 9.58 -1.23 23.42
N ASP A 569 10.83 -0.99 23.02
CA ASP A 569 11.61 -1.98 22.28
C ASP A 569 11.92 -3.21 23.14
N LEU A 570 11.89 -4.36 22.47
CA LEU A 570 12.12 -5.65 23.08
C LEU A 570 13.61 -6.00 23.07
N LEU A 571 14.13 -6.35 24.24
CA LEU A 571 15.51 -6.71 24.51
C LEU A 571 15.60 -8.19 24.90
N GLN A 572 16.70 -8.84 24.50
CA GLN A 572 16.98 -10.23 24.84
C GLN A 572 17.70 -10.33 26.18
N LEU A 573 17.39 -11.40 26.92
CA LEU A 573 18.11 -11.81 28.12
C LEU A 573 18.91 -13.07 27.80
N VAL A 574 20.23 -12.99 27.91
CA VAL A 574 21.16 -14.07 27.54
C VAL A 574 21.91 -14.52 28.77
N ARG A 575 21.73 -15.80 29.11
CA ARG A 575 22.41 -16.43 30.25
C ARG A 575 23.90 -16.64 29.96
N GLU A 576 24.77 -16.19 30.86
CA GLU A 576 26.22 -16.44 30.85
C GLU A 576 26.65 -17.23 32.09
N ALA A 577 26.45 -18.56 32.10
CA ALA A 577 26.77 -19.41 33.24
C ALA A 577 28.28 -19.44 33.57
N ASP A 578 29.12 -19.29 32.55
CA ASP A 578 30.59 -19.34 32.68
C ASP A 578 31.22 -17.95 32.91
N ASN A 579 30.43 -16.95 33.29
CA ASN A 579 30.96 -15.60 33.55
C ASN A 579 31.88 -15.62 34.78
N ALA A 580 33.12 -15.15 34.61
CA ALA A 580 34.18 -15.23 35.61
C ALA A 580 33.89 -14.44 36.91
N TYR A 581 32.96 -13.48 36.87
CA TYR A 581 32.68 -12.57 37.99
C TYR A 581 31.38 -12.89 38.72
N ASP A 582 30.39 -13.45 38.01
CA ASP A 582 29.08 -13.77 38.55
C ASP A 582 28.47 -14.99 37.86
N ALA A 583 28.37 -16.10 38.59
CA ALA A 583 27.79 -17.34 38.09
C ALA A 583 26.31 -17.19 37.66
N ASN A 584 25.57 -16.19 38.15
CA ASN A 584 24.18 -15.92 37.78
C ASN A 584 24.05 -14.83 36.71
N ALA A 585 25.13 -14.44 36.02
CA ALA A 585 25.11 -13.36 35.05
C ALA A 585 24.07 -13.58 33.95
N ILE A 586 23.28 -12.53 33.70
CA ILE A 586 22.30 -12.43 32.61
C ILE A 586 22.60 -11.14 31.86
N ALA A 587 23.06 -11.28 30.63
CA ALA A 587 23.33 -10.20 29.72
C ALA A 587 22.02 -9.67 29.11
N VAL A 588 21.92 -8.35 28.97
CA VAL A 588 20.83 -7.65 28.28
C VAL A 588 21.35 -7.20 26.92
N ALA A 589 20.68 -7.61 25.86
CA ALA A 589 21.10 -7.32 24.49
C ALA A 589 19.93 -6.88 23.60
N THR A 590 20.22 -6.22 22.48
CA THR A 590 19.21 -5.94 21.45
C THR A 590 18.72 -7.23 20.80
N GLN A 591 17.64 -7.16 20.01
CA GLN A 591 17.18 -8.28 19.16
C GLN A 591 18.26 -8.79 18.20
N ALA A 592 19.15 -7.90 17.75
CA ALA A 592 20.32 -8.22 16.93
C ALA A 592 21.50 -8.78 17.75
N GLY A 593 21.32 -9.01 19.05
CA GLY A 593 22.31 -9.55 19.97
C GLY A 593 23.39 -8.56 20.40
N TYR A 594 23.21 -7.24 20.20
CA TYR A 594 24.18 -6.25 20.66
C TYR A 594 24.14 -6.10 22.17
N MET A 595 25.27 -6.26 22.84
CA MET A 595 25.37 -6.20 24.29
C MET A 595 25.13 -4.76 24.78
N LEU A 596 24.12 -4.59 25.63
CA LEU A 596 23.82 -3.31 26.27
C LEU A 596 24.37 -3.24 27.70
N GLY A 597 24.38 -4.37 28.42
CA GLY A 597 24.81 -4.47 29.80
C GLY A 597 24.25 -5.72 30.46
N TYR A 598 24.04 -5.71 31.78
CA TYR A 598 23.59 -6.88 32.54
C TYR A 598 22.38 -6.56 33.42
N VAL A 599 21.62 -7.61 33.76
CA VAL A 599 20.66 -7.55 34.87
C VAL A 599 21.45 -7.40 36.19
N PRO A 600 21.05 -6.50 37.11
CA PRO A 600 21.79 -6.26 38.35
C PRO A 600 21.99 -7.54 39.17
N ARG A 601 23.20 -7.70 39.73
CA ARG A 601 23.60 -8.89 40.51
C ARG A 601 22.68 -9.19 41.70
N SER A 602 22.06 -8.19 42.29
CA SER A 602 21.10 -8.35 43.39
C SER A 602 19.78 -8.99 42.95
N GLU A 603 19.47 -9.00 41.66
CA GLU A 603 18.15 -9.35 41.11
C GLU A 603 18.20 -10.51 40.10
N ASN A 604 19.38 -10.83 39.58
CA ASN A 604 19.56 -11.95 38.65
C ASN A 604 19.39 -13.39 39.21
N PRO A 605 19.45 -13.71 40.54
CA PRO A 605 19.48 -15.12 40.96
C PRO A 605 18.21 -15.92 40.63
N VAL A 606 17.02 -15.31 40.76
CA VAL A 606 15.74 -15.98 40.45
C VAL A 606 15.57 -16.10 38.94
N LEU A 607 15.93 -15.05 38.20
CA LEU A 607 15.83 -15.00 36.74
C LEU A 607 16.80 -16.00 36.08
N ALA A 608 18.00 -16.16 36.62
CA ALA A 608 19.00 -17.11 36.12
C ALA A 608 18.46 -18.54 36.22
N LYS A 609 17.85 -18.90 37.36
CA LYS A 609 17.20 -20.20 37.55
C LYS A 609 16.04 -20.44 36.59
N LEU A 610 15.27 -19.41 36.26
CA LEU A 610 14.19 -19.52 35.27
C LEU A 610 14.77 -19.79 33.88
N ILE A 611 15.79 -19.04 33.45
CA ILE A 611 16.44 -19.28 32.14
C ILE A 611 17.13 -20.64 32.11
N ASP A 612 17.79 -21.05 33.19
CA ASP A 612 18.44 -22.35 33.34
C ASP A 612 17.41 -23.51 33.33
N ALA A 613 16.16 -23.24 33.71
CA ALA A 613 15.02 -24.16 33.58
C ALA A 613 14.34 -24.10 32.21
N GLU A 614 14.98 -23.48 31.21
CA GLU A 614 14.50 -23.29 29.84
C GLU A 614 13.24 -22.40 29.70
N GLU A 615 12.87 -21.66 30.74
CA GLU A 615 11.83 -20.64 30.64
C GLU A 615 12.30 -19.45 29.80
N ARG A 616 11.42 -18.93 28.95
CA ARG A 616 11.78 -17.86 28.03
C ARG A 616 11.48 -16.50 28.63
N LEU A 617 12.52 -15.69 28.81
CA LEU A 617 12.44 -14.35 29.36
C LEU A 617 12.95 -13.32 28.34
N TYR A 618 12.36 -12.14 28.36
CA TYR A 618 12.85 -10.97 27.64
C TYR A 618 12.68 -9.72 28.48
N ALA A 619 13.19 -8.59 27.98
CA ALA A 619 13.01 -7.29 28.61
C ALA A 619 12.36 -6.28 27.67
N ILE A 620 11.61 -5.32 28.20
CA ILE A 620 11.05 -4.18 27.47
C ILE A 620 11.79 -2.93 27.93
N LEU A 621 12.29 -2.12 27.02
CA LEU A 621 12.94 -0.85 27.34
C LEU A 621 11.92 0.19 27.79
N GLU A 622 11.97 0.63 29.04
CA GLU A 622 11.09 1.68 29.57
C GLU A 622 11.69 3.08 29.39
N SER A 623 13.01 3.19 29.38
CA SER A 623 13.69 4.48 29.22
C SER A 623 13.67 4.98 27.76
N PRO A 624 13.64 6.30 27.55
CA PRO A 624 13.65 6.88 26.20
C PRO A 624 14.97 6.69 25.45
N THR A 625 16.06 6.38 26.18
CA THR A 625 17.37 6.07 25.60
C THR A 625 18.16 5.16 26.54
N VAL A 626 19.04 4.35 25.97
CA VAL A 626 19.97 3.45 26.69
C VAL A 626 21.26 4.13 27.13
N GLU A 627 21.52 5.38 26.72
CA GLU A 627 22.70 6.15 27.14
C GLU A 627 22.60 6.72 28.56
N MET A 628 21.45 6.55 29.22
CA MET A 628 21.28 6.91 30.63
C MET A 628 22.18 6.04 31.52
N GLU A 629 22.55 6.55 32.70
CA GLU A 629 23.40 5.80 33.65
C GLU A 629 22.75 4.49 34.11
N ARG A 630 21.41 4.46 34.20
CA ARG A 630 20.61 3.27 34.55
C ARG A 630 19.32 3.22 33.72
N PRO A 631 19.39 2.73 32.46
CA PRO A 631 18.21 2.61 31.62
C PRO A 631 17.24 1.59 32.21
N LYS A 632 15.98 1.97 32.39
CA LYS A 632 14.96 1.14 33.00
C LYS A 632 14.43 0.11 32.00
N ILE A 633 14.18 -1.10 32.49
CA ILE A 633 13.63 -2.21 31.73
C ILE A 633 12.58 -2.97 32.55
N THR A 634 11.55 -3.50 31.89
CA THR A 634 10.65 -4.51 32.47
C THR A 634 11.06 -5.89 32.01
N ILE A 635 11.35 -6.81 32.92
CA ILE A 635 11.61 -8.21 32.61
C ILE A 635 10.28 -8.97 32.57
N VAL A 636 10.07 -9.68 31.47
CA VAL A 636 8.82 -10.34 31.14
C VAL A 636 9.07 -11.82 30.88
N LEU A 637 8.25 -12.67 31.50
CA LEU A 637 8.15 -14.08 31.18
C LEU A 637 7.31 -14.25 29.92
N LYS A 638 7.95 -14.72 28.85
CA LYS A 638 7.27 -15.07 27.61
C LYS A 638 6.46 -16.33 27.83
N ARG A 639 5.14 -16.18 27.86
CA ARG A 639 4.23 -17.33 27.83
C ARG A 639 4.09 -17.74 26.38
N THR A 640 5.00 -18.60 25.95
CA THR A 640 4.88 -19.21 24.62
C THR A 640 3.64 -20.11 24.58
N PHE A 641 2.66 -19.75 23.75
CA PHE A 641 2.04 -20.80 22.94
C PHE A 641 3.11 -21.22 21.93
N PHE A 642 3.61 -22.45 22.12
CA PHE A 642 4.55 -23.20 21.27
C PHE A 642 5.25 -22.40 20.14
N GLN A 643 6.52 -22.06 20.36
CA GLN A 643 7.45 -22.08 19.23
C GLN A 643 7.90 -23.53 19.07
N ALA A 644 7.42 -24.22 18.03
CA ALA A 644 8.04 -25.46 17.62
C ALA A 644 9.50 -25.16 17.24
N GLN A 645 10.46 -25.83 17.89
CA GLN A 645 11.77 -25.98 17.28
C GLN A 645 11.57 -26.67 15.92
N PRO A 646 12.33 -26.28 14.87
CA PRO A 646 12.38 -27.08 13.66
C PRO A 646 13.00 -28.41 14.03
N THR A 647 12.17 -29.43 14.21
CA THR A 647 12.66 -30.80 14.16
C THR A 647 13.05 -31.06 12.72
N GLU A 648 14.24 -31.60 12.52
CA GLU A 648 14.71 -32.13 11.25
C GLU A 648 13.79 -33.30 10.83
N GLN A 649 12.61 -32.97 10.31
CA GLN A 649 11.72 -33.80 9.51
C GLN A 649 10.43 -33.00 9.29
N GLY A 650 10.22 -32.56 8.05
CA GLY A 650 9.06 -31.77 7.68
C GLY A 650 7.74 -32.48 7.99
N GLN A 651 6.88 -31.80 8.76
CA GLN A 651 5.42 -31.83 8.74
C GLN A 651 4.93 -31.03 9.95
N GLY A 652 4.11 -30.00 9.73
CA GLY A 652 3.42 -29.33 10.84
C GLY A 652 3.04 -27.89 10.57
N ILE A 653 1.78 -27.72 10.18
CA ILE A 653 1.04 -26.46 10.14
C ILE A 653 1.00 -25.87 11.54
N ILE A 654 1.36 -24.60 11.68
CA ILE A 654 1.24 -23.85 12.94
C ILE A 654 -0.23 -23.50 13.14
N LEU A 655 -0.84 -24.04 14.20
CA LEU A 655 -2.17 -23.65 14.66
C LEU A 655 -2.12 -22.26 15.32
N PRO A 656 -2.89 -21.25 14.88
CA PRO A 656 -2.85 -19.90 15.44
C PRO A 656 -3.66 -19.69 16.73
N PHE A 657 -4.28 -20.73 17.29
CA PHE A 657 -5.25 -20.56 18.38
C PHE A 657 -4.82 -21.26 19.67
N PRO A 658 -5.00 -20.61 20.85
CA PRO A 658 -4.77 -21.28 22.12
C PRO A 658 -5.80 -22.41 22.30
N PRO A 659 -5.41 -23.63 22.72
CA PRO A 659 -6.36 -24.71 22.96
C PRO A 659 -7.41 -24.30 23.99
N PRO A 660 -8.68 -24.72 23.82
CA PRO A 660 -9.72 -24.42 24.79
C PRO A 660 -9.30 -24.98 26.15
N LYS A 661 -9.35 -24.13 27.19
CA LYS A 661 -9.11 -24.53 28.59
C LYS A 661 -10.02 -25.72 28.90
N LYS A 662 -9.48 -26.94 28.90
CA LYS A 662 -10.19 -28.12 29.41
C LYS A 662 -10.57 -27.81 30.86
N LYS A 663 -11.88 -27.87 31.16
CA LYS A 663 -12.37 -27.83 32.54
C LYS A 663 -11.60 -28.89 33.33
N LYS A 664 -10.86 -28.49 34.36
CA LYS A 664 -10.65 -29.38 35.50
C LYS A 664 -12.03 -29.53 36.14
N TYR A 665 -12.62 -30.71 35.99
CA TYR A 665 -13.71 -31.12 36.86
C TYR A 665 -13.09 -31.25 38.25
N GLU A 666 -13.51 -30.38 39.17
CA GLU A 666 -13.53 -30.70 40.61
C GLU A 666 -14.85 -31.38 40.93
#